data_AF-A0A2I9D419-F1
#
_entry.id   AF-A0A2I9D419-F1
#
_cell.length_a   1.000
_cell.length_b   1.000
_cell.length_c   1.000
_cell.angle_alpha   90.00
_cell.angle_beta   90.00
_cell.angle_gamma   90.00
#
_symmetry.space_group_name_H-M   'P 1'
#
loop_
_entity.id
_entity.type
_entity.pdbx_description
1 polymer ?
#
loop_
_entity_poly.entity_id
_entity_poly.type
_entity_poly.pdbx_seq_one_letter_code
_entity_poly.pdbx_strand_id
1 'polypeptide(L)'
;MRNRAASIPLVALSLGLLLTACGGTGEVGTPVTSTADSGPGSLREVLAAAKDGDTLRFTTTGTVTLASPLTLSKDVTVLADGVTLDAAGRGRVLEVAAGAEVTLKGGTLQGGVGQPIESAAPASQALSKATWGGNLINRGNLTLDGTTVTGGKAMNGGGIYNDAGASLTLRDVTVTANEAFAPTPDLENESTGSGGGVANRGTLTVESGTLRDNTAYYTGGGIRNTGTLNMRGGHVDGNRCTFAFSAQDNVFSGCSGGGIVSTGPVTMTGGTVNGNTSTLVGGGLFVFQAPLTLSGGEISGNTTGRGGGGVMVNTGTLDLTGGTISNNKATREGGGGGGVLVYKTTMNFSGGVIRGNSAEAGGGIDAYTDNKVTMTGGTVEENTARGGGGLNVNTRSTLSFTGGTVRNNTASEYGGGITVSNAQGALTLGGAAALRGNKAGAQGGGLYVSGAALTMTDGTIEGNTAVDNGGGLALAGSNPATISGGVIAGNSVTGSEDGGGGIRIHRGATLNLYGGEVRDNTALQTGGGLVIGGTVNMTGGAIRGNRVTGTAQGQGGGGGIRMYTNGVMTASGGSIRDNTALFGGGVFVGGAFNNEPASRFTLAGATISGNRATAYDGGGILNDGVTSIQSGGVTGNSAVTKGGGVSNTRDATFTQTGGSVTGNTPDNISNP
;
A
#
# COMPACT_ATOMS: atom_id res chain seq x y z
N MET A 1 -5.83 -82.20 -8.36
CA MET A 1 -7.31 -82.17 -8.48
C MET A 1 -7.67 -81.27 -9.66
N ARG A 2 -8.53 -81.80 -10.55
CA ARG A 2 -9.24 -81.22 -11.73
C ARG A 2 -9.15 -79.68 -11.86
N ASN A 3 -8.67 -79.05 -12.93
CA ASN A 3 -8.73 -79.24 -14.39
C ASN A 3 -10.07 -78.90 -15.07
N ARG A 4 -9.97 -78.17 -16.21
CA ARG A 4 -10.93 -77.78 -17.27
C ARG A 4 -11.50 -76.36 -17.19
N ALA A 5 -11.61 -75.58 -18.28
CA ALA A 5 -11.23 -75.64 -19.71
C ALA A 5 -11.63 -74.26 -20.30
N ALA A 6 -10.79 -73.50 -20.99
CA ALA A 6 -10.37 -73.61 -22.41
C ALA A 6 -11.47 -73.25 -23.44
N SER A 7 -11.23 -72.19 -24.23
CA SER A 7 -11.47 -72.16 -25.68
C SER A 7 -10.89 -70.90 -26.37
N ILE A 8 -9.88 -71.14 -27.20
CA ILE A 8 -9.42 -70.38 -28.38
C ILE A 8 -10.13 -71.05 -29.59
N PRO A 9 -10.59 -70.37 -30.67
CA PRO A 9 -9.75 -69.89 -31.81
C PRO A 9 -10.35 -68.68 -32.59
N LEU A 10 -9.86 -68.10 -33.70
CA LEU A 10 -8.81 -68.37 -34.70
C LEU A 10 -8.53 -67.05 -35.50
N VAL A 11 -7.26 -66.71 -35.70
CA VAL A 11 -6.57 -66.16 -36.90
C VAL A 11 -7.23 -65.11 -37.81
N ALA A 12 -6.53 -63.97 -37.99
CA ALA A 12 -6.13 -63.47 -39.30
C ALA A 12 -4.82 -62.66 -39.19
N LEU A 13 -3.74 -63.23 -39.72
CA LEU A 13 -2.44 -62.62 -39.92
C LEU A 13 -2.50 -61.78 -41.21
N SER A 14 -2.19 -60.48 -41.16
CA SER A 14 -1.69 -59.78 -42.35
C SER A 14 -0.51 -58.89 -41.96
N LEU A 15 0.58 -59.18 -42.65
CA LEU A 15 1.90 -58.57 -42.63
C LEU A 15 1.84 -57.18 -43.29
N GLY A 16 2.46 -56.14 -42.72
CA GLY A 16 2.49 -54.84 -43.38
C GLY A 16 3.32 -53.75 -42.68
N LEU A 17 4.63 -53.80 -42.93
CA LEU A 17 5.60 -52.70 -42.85
C LEU A 17 5.93 -52.05 -41.49
N LEU A 18 7.14 -52.34 -41.01
CA LEU A 18 7.95 -51.38 -40.27
C LEU A 18 8.15 -50.12 -41.13
N LEU A 19 7.68 -48.98 -40.64
CA LEU A 19 8.35 -47.70 -40.84
C LEU A 19 8.81 -47.19 -39.48
N THR A 20 10.09 -47.32 -39.25
CA THR A 20 10.85 -46.48 -38.32
C THR A 20 10.63 -45.02 -38.71
N ALA A 21 9.85 -44.29 -37.92
CA ALA A 21 9.89 -42.83 -37.89
C ALA A 21 10.50 -42.39 -36.56
N CYS A 22 11.60 -41.67 -36.69
CA CYS A 22 12.40 -41.06 -35.65
C CYS A 22 11.56 -40.21 -34.69
N GLY A 23 12.00 -40.15 -33.44
CA GLY A 23 11.33 -39.48 -32.33
C GLY A 23 10.99 -38.01 -32.58
N GLY A 24 9.81 -37.64 -32.09
CA GLY A 24 9.29 -36.29 -32.05
C GLY A 24 7.80 -36.35 -31.73
N THR A 25 7.44 -36.45 -30.45
CA THR A 25 6.05 -36.50 -29.93
C THR A 25 5.34 -35.14 -30.06
N GLY A 26 5.41 -34.49 -31.22
CA GLY A 26 4.69 -33.24 -31.47
C GLY A 26 3.25 -33.51 -31.92
N GLU A 27 2.31 -32.64 -31.53
CA GLU A 27 0.91 -32.67 -31.98
C GLU A 27 0.81 -32.86 -33.50
N VAL A 28 -0.01 -33.83 -33.93
CA VAL A 28 -0.26 -34.13 -35.35
C VAL A 28 -1.15 -33.03 -35.92
N GLY A 29 -0.79 -32.49 -37.09
CA GLY A 29 -1.56 -31.44 -37.76
C GLY A 29 -1.32 -31.39 -39.25
N THR A 30 -2.20 -30.71 -39.98
CA THR A 30 -2.10 -30.46 -41.42
C THR A 30 -0.82 -29.66 -41.69
N PRO A 31 0.09 -30.15 -42.55
CA PRO A 31 1.42 -29.56 -42.69
C PRO A 31 1.37 -28.24 -43.47
N VAL A 32 2.00 -27.22 -42.90
CA VAL A 32 2.41 -25.99 -43.56
C VAL A 32 3.89 -26.18 -43.93
N THR A 33 4.19 -26.26 -45.22
CA THR A 33 5.50 -26.67 -45.75
C THR A 33 6.31 -25.52 -46.33
N SER A 34 5.70 -24.35 -46.51
CA SER A 34 6.31 -23.17 -47.11
C SER A 34 6.28 -21.97 -46.17
N THR A 35 7.37 -21.19 -46.17
CA THR A 35 7.43 -19.87 -45.52
C THR A 35 7.04 -18.72 -46.46
N ALA A 36 6.53 -19.03 -47.66
CA ALA A 36 5.95 -18.02 -48.53
C ALA A 36 4.63 -17.50 -47.94
N ASP A 37 4.31 -16.22 -48.16
CA ASP A 37 3.04 -15.61 -47.71
C ASP A 37 1.82 -16.26 -48.37
N SER A 38 1.94 -16.71 -49.63
CA SER A 38 0.86 -17.36 -50.37
C SER A 38 1.38 -18.43 -51.34
N GLY A 39 0.46 -19.19 -51.92
CA GLY A 39 0.75 -20.29 -52.84
C GLY A 39 0.89 -21.64 -52.15
N PRO A 40 1.30 -22.68 -52.91
CA PRO A 40 1.35 -24.06 -52.43
C PRO A 40 2.14 -24.23 -51.14
N GLY A 41 1.54 -24.89 -50.14
CA GLY A 41 2.13 -25.20 -48.84
C GLY A 41 2.23 -24.02 -47.87
N SER A 42 1.76 -22.83 -48.25
CA SER A 42 1.75 -21.64 -47.38
C SER A 42 0.68 -21.73 -46.31
N LEU A 43 0.86 -21.00 -45.21
CA LEU A 43 -0.15 -20.92 -44.14
C LEU A 43 -1.50 -20.41 -44.66
N ARG A 44 -1.51 -19.46 -45.61
CA ARG A 44 -2.76 -18.92 -46.18
C ARG A 44 -3.56 -19.97 -46.95
N GLU A 45 -2.88 -20.77 -47.77
CA GLU A 45 -3.54 -21.85 -48.51
C GLU A 45 -4.10 -22.90 -47.56
N VAL A 46 -3.30 -23.31 -46.58
CA VAL A 46 -3.71 -24.32 -45.59
C VAL A 46 -4.88 -23.81 -44.73
N LEU A 47 -4.87 -22.54 -44.30
CA LEU A 47 -5.98 -21.90 -43.59
C LEU A 47 -7.26 -21.84 -44.43
N ALA A 48 -7.14 -21.55 -45.73
CA ALA A 48 -8.29 -21.51 -46.64
C ALA A 48 -8.98 -22.88 -46.73
N ALA A 49 -8.19 -23.97 -46.73
CA ALA A 49 -8.68 -25.34 -46.79
C ALA A 49 -9.12 -25.93 -45.42
N ALA A 50 -8.65 -25.36 -44.31
CA ALA A 50 -8.93 -25.85 -42.96
C ALA A 50 -10.43 -25.88 -42.60
N LYS A 51 -10.81 -26.71 -41.64
CA LYS A 51 -12.13 -26.77 -41.01
C LYS A 51 -12.01 -26.41 -39.53
N ASP A 52 -13.14 -26.11 -38.90
CA ASP A 52 -13.20 -25.90 -37.45
C ASP A 52 -12.70 -27.15 -36.71
N GLY A 53 -11.83 -26.94 -35.72
CA GLY A 53 -11.12 -27.96 -34.96
C GLY A 53 -9.75 -28.38 -35.55
N ASP A 54 -9.38 -27.93 -36.75
CA ASP A 54 -8.13 -28.36 -37.37
C ASP A 54 -6.89 -27.82 -36.64
N THR A 55 -5.83 -28.65 -36.60
CA THR A 55 -4.49 -28.24 -36.18
C THR A 55 -3.61 -28.07 -37.41
N LEU A 56 -3.01 -26.90 -37.59
CA LEU A 56 -2.12 -26.53 -38.68
C LEU A 56 -0.69 -26.44 -38.16
N ARG A 57 0.25 -27.15 -38.76
CA ARG A 57 1.61 -27.29 -38.22
C ARG A 57 2.66 -26.88 -39.22
N PHE A 58 3.46 -25.88 -38.88
CA PHE A 58 4.68 -25.62 -39.64
C PHE A 58 5.65 -26.80 -39.53
N THR A 59 6.12 -27.25 -40.69
CA THR A 59 7.15 -28.29 -40.83
C THR A 59 8.51 -27.70 -41.21
N THR A 60 8.55 -26.38 -41.43
CA THR A 60 9.73 -25.59 -41.76
C THR A 60 9.84 -24.40 -40.81
N THR A 61 11.07 -23.95 -40.57
CA THR A 61 11.39 -22.77 -39.74
C THR A 61 11.79 -21.60 -40.63
N GLY A 62 11.62 -20.37 -40.16
CA GLY A 62 12.05 -19.17 -40.88
C GLY A 62 11.03 -18.04 -40.86
N THR A 63 11.23 -17.04 -41.71
CA THR A 63 10.38 -15.85 -41.76
C THR A 63 9.35 -15.94 -42.87
N VAL A 64 8.08 -15.74 -42.51
CA VAL A 64 6.97 -15.49 -43.44
C VAL A 64 6.74 -13.99 -43.48
N THR A 65 7.19 -13.37 -44.55
CA THR A 65 7.03 -11.93 -44.79
C THR A 65 5.68 -11.66 -45.42
N LEU A 66 4.74 -11.11 -44.65
CA LEU A 66 3.33 -10.99 -45.03
C LEU A 66 3.07 -9.81 -45.99
N ALA A 67 2.31 -10.03 -47.06
CA ALA A 67 1.83 -8.95 -47.92
C ALA A 67 0.60 -8.23 -47.35
N SER A 68 -0.17 -8.91 -46.49
CA SER A 68 -1.38 -8.41 -45.83
C SER A 68 -1.60 -9.13 -44.49
N PRO A 69 -2.53 -8.69 -43.62
CA PRO A 69 -2.84 -9.44 -42.39
C PRO A 69 -3.30 -10.88 -42.66
N LEU A 70 -2.97 -11.81 -41.76
CA LEU A 70 -3.55 -13.15 -41.74
C LEU A 70 -4.87 -13.11 -40.97
N THR A 71 -5.98 -13.43 -41.62
CA THR A 71 -7.30 -13.51 -40.96
C THR A 71 -7.57 -14.95 -40.52
N LEU A 72 -7.83 -15.15 -39.23
CA LEU A 72 -8.25 -16.41 -38.63
C LEU A 72 -9.74 -16.31 -38.28
N SER A 73 -10.58 -16.96 -39.10
CA SER A 73 -12.04 -16.92 -38.98
C SER A 73 -12.67 -18.29 -38.71
N LYS A 74 -11.84 -19.29 -38.43
CA LYS A 74 -12.22 -20.68 -38.16
C LYS A 74 -11.65 -21.08 -36.82
N ASP A 75 -12.22 -22.10 -36.21
CA ASP A 75 -11.69 -22.64 -34.95
C ASP A 75 -10.46 -23.47 -35.26
N VAL A 76 -9.25 -22.97 -34.97
CA VAL A 76 -8.01 -23.64 -35.40
C VAL A 76 -6.91 -23.52 -34.36
N THR A 77 -6.04 -24.54 -34.33
CA THR A 77 -4.76 -24.47 -33.63
C THR A 77 -3.63 -24.31 -34.66
N VAL A 78 -2.75 -23.32 -34.48
CA VAL A 78 -1.57 -23.11 -35.32
C VAL A 78 -0.32 -23.37 -34.50
N LEU A 79 0.53 -24.30 -34.95
CA LEU A 79 1.82 -24.62 -34.34
C LEU A 79 2.93 -23.96 -35.17
N ALA A 80 3.52 -22.90 -34.64
CA ALA A 80 4.44 -21.99 -35.34
C ALA A 80 5.87 -21.98 -34.75
N ASP A 81 6.29 -23.09 -34.13
CA ASP A 81 7.63 -23.20 -33.54
C ASP A 81 8.74 -22.90 -34.56
N GLY A 82 9.64 -21.97 -34.20
CA GLY A 82 10.73 -21.53 -35.07
C GLY A 82 10.31 -20.68 -36.28
N VAL A 83 9.06 -20.20 -36.31
CA VAL A 83 8.54 -19.34 -37.39
C VAL A 83 8.36 -17.90 -36.92
N THR A 84 8.78 -16.95 -37.75
CA THR A 84 8.48 -15.52 -37.58
C THR A 84 7.47 -15.09 -38.62
N LEU A 85 6.31 -14.61 -38.19
CA LEU A 85 5.31 -13.96 -39.04
C LEU A 85 5.56 -12.44 -38.97
N ASP A 86 6.03 -11.87 -40.07
CA ASP A 86 6.51 -10.48 -40.13
C ASP A 86 5.64 -9.65 -41.06
N ALA A 87 4.96 -8.63 -40.51
CA ALA A 87 4.18 -7.68 -41.30
C ALA A 87 5.05 -6.67 -42.06
N ALA A 88 6.33 -6.52 -41.71
CA ALA A 88 7.32 -5.64 -42.33
C ALA A 88 6.81 -4.21 -42.58
N GLY A 89 6.05 -3.67 -41.61
CA GLY A 89 5.46 -2.33 -41.65
C GLY A 89 4.23 -2.18 -42.57
N ARG A 90 3.80 -3.25 -43.25
CA ARG A 90 2.70 -3.22 -44.24
C ARG A 90 1.31 -3.44 -43.65
N GLY A 91 1.16 -3.34 -42.33
CA GLY A 91 -0.10 -3.55 -41.63
C GLY A 91 0.12 -4.37 -40.36
N ARG A 92 -0.86 -5.21 -40.03
CA ARG A 92 -0.83 -6.10 -38.86
C ARG A 92 -0.42 -7.51 -39.28
N VAL A 93 0.04 -8.31 -38.33
CA VAL A 93 0.38 -9.72 -38.56
C VAL A 93 -0.88 -10.56 -38.58
N LEU A 94 -1.72 -10.42 -37.55
CA LEU A 94 -2.86 -11.31 -37.29
C LEU A 94 -4.17 -10.57 -37.00
N GLU A 95 -5.27 -11.09 -37.54
CA GLU A 95 -6.65 -10.71 -37.19
C GLU A 95 -7.48 -11.95 -36.85
N VAL A 96 -7.93 -12.05 -35.60
CA VAL A 96 -8.89 -13.10 -35.20
C VAL A 96 -10.31 -12.56 -35.35
N ALA A 97 -11.15 -13.27 -36.10
CA ALA A 97 -12.52 -12.87 -36.35
C ALA A 97 -13.42 -13.11 -35.12
N ALA A 98 -14.54 -12.38 -35.07
CA ALA A 98 -15.53 -12.58 -34.01
C ALA A 98 -16.13 -13.99 -34.09
N GLY A 99 -16.26 -14.64 -32.93
CA GLY A 99 -16.80 -16.00 -32.80
C GLY A 99 -15.81 -17.12 -33.10
N ALA A 100 -14.59 -16.84 -33.56
CA ALA A 100 -13.58 -17.87 -33.79
C ALA A 100 -12.83 -18.24 -32.50
N GLU A 101 -12.54 -19.53 -32.33
CA GLU A 101 -11.75 -20.12 -31.26
C GLU A 101 -10.34 -20.49 -31.78
N VAL A 102 -9.35 -19.66 -31.48
CA VAL A 102 -7.99 -19.77 -32.04
C VAL A 102 -6.98 -20.07 -30.94
N THR A 103 -6.09 -21.03 -31.20
CA THR A 103 -4.86 -21.22 -30.42
C THR A 103 -3.64 -21.04 -31.31
N LEU A 104 -2.71 -20.17 -30.95
CA LEU A 104 -1.40 -20.07 -31.57
C LEU A 104 -0.34 -20.53 -30.57
N LYS A 105 0.41 -21.58 -30.93
CA LYS A 105 1.51 -22.11 -30.13
C LYS A 105 2.86 -21.79 -30.79
N GLY A 106 3.78 -21.23 -30.02
CA GLY A 106 5.09 -20.82 -30.48
C GLY A 106 5.06 -19.60 -31.41
N GLY A 107 6.18 -19.42 -32.11
CA GLY A 107 6.34 -18.40 -33.15
C GLY A 107 6.54 -16.97 -32.64
N THR A 108 6.89 -16.08 -33.57
CA THR A 108 7.07 -14.64 -33.34
C THR A 108 6.17 -13.84 -34.27
N LEU A 109 5.40 -12.90 -33.72
CA LEU A 109 4.64 -11.88 -34.45
C LEU A 109 5.40 -10.56 -34.37
N GLN A 110 5.79 -9.99 -35.52
CA GLN A 110 6.57 -8.76 -35.52
C GLN A 110 6.28 -7.80 -36.69
N GLY A 111 6.87 -6.61 -36.58
CA GLY A 111 6.93 -5.62 -37.66
C GLY A 111 5.58 -4.96 -37.96
N GLY A 112 4.59 -5.19 -37.10
CA GLY A 112 3.24 -4.69 -37.30
C GLY A 112 3.10 -3.20 -37.03
N VAL A 113 2.42 -2.49 -37.93
CA VAL A 113 1.99 -1.10 -37.75
C VAL A 113 0.48 -1.08 -37.89
N GLY A 114 -0.20 -0.74 -36.80
CA GLY A 114 -1.65 -0.57 -36.77
C GLY A 114 -2.05 0.42 -37.85
N GLN A 115 -3.01 0.02 -38.69
CA GLN A 115 -3.61 0.89 -39.70
C GLN A 115 -4.93 1.45 -39.18
N PRO A 116 -5.36 2.64 -39.66
CA PRO A 116 -6.69 3.14 -39.38
C PRO A 116 -7.74 2.13 -39.86
N ILE A 117 -8.76 1.86 -39.05
CA ILE A 117 -9.93 1.13 -39.55
C ILE A 117 -10.72 2.15 -40.37
N GLU A 118 -10.74 2.00 -41.69
CA GLU A 118 -11.54 2.89 -42.55
C GLU A 118 -13.03 2.67 -42.27
N SER A 119 -13.64 3.54 -41.47
CA SER A 119 -15.05 3.89 -41.65
C SER A 119 -15.10 5.12 -42.55
N ALA A 120 -15.90 5.06 -43.63
CA ALA A 120 -16.01 6.06 -44.69
C ALA A 120 -16.53 7.45 -44.21
N ALA A 121 -15.74 8.16 -43.41
CA ALA A 121 -16.06 9.50 -42.92
C ALA A 121 -15.51 10.60 -43.86
N PRO A 122 -16.23 11.71 -44.08
CA PRO A 122 -15.80 12.82 -44.94
C PRO A 122 -14.51 13.50 -44.46
N ALA A 123 -13.73 14.04 -45.40
CA ALA A 123 -12.40 14.63 -45.18
C ALA A 123 -12.33 15.79 -44.16
N SER A 124 -13.46 16.38 -43.76
CA SER A 124 -13.53 17.40 -42.69
C SER A 124 -13.53 16.82 -41.27
N GLN A 125 -13.54 15.49 -41.12
CA GLN A 125 -13.43 14.76 -39.84
C GLN A 125 -12.19 13.85 -39.76
N ALA A 126 -11.17 14.09 -40.60
CA ALA A 126 -9.98 13.25 -40.77
C ALA A 126 -9.03 13.15 -39.54
N LEU A 127 -9.46 13.60 -38.36
CA LEU A 127 -8.67 13.66 -37.12
C LEU A 127 -8.89 12.48 -36.14
N SER A 128 -9.61 11.42 -36.53
CA SER A 128 -9.60 10.16 -35.76
C SER A 128 -9.26 8.94 -36.63
N LYS A 129 -8.11 8.99 -37.31
CA LYS A 129 -7.46 7.78 -37.86
C LYS A 129 -6.78 6.96 -36.76
N ALA A 130 -7.49 6.67 -35.67
CA ALA A 130 -6.95 5.87 -34.59
C ALA A 130 -6.52 4.49 -35.12
N THR A 131 -5.38 3.99 -34.65
CA THR A 131 -4.86 2.68 -35.05
C THR A 131 -4.82 1.74 -33.85
N TRP A 132 -5.10 0.46 -34.08
CA TRP A 132 -5.23 -0.53 -33.01
C TRP A 132 -4.41 -1.78 -33.33
N GLY A 133 -3.79 -2.36 -32.31
CA GLY A 133 -3.18 -3.70 -32.33
C GLY A 133 -2.02 -3.80 -33.31
N GLY A 134 -0.85 -3.23 -32.99
CA GLY A 134 0.23 -3.10 -33.98
C GLY A 134 0.58 -4.41 -34.68
N ASN A 135 0.74 -5.50 -33.93
CA ASN A 135 0.91 -6.84 -34.48
C ASN A 135 -0.41 -7.62 -34.61
N LEU A 136 -1.32 -7.48 -33.63
CA LEU A 136 -2.47 -8.37 -33.49
C LEU A 136 -3.75 -7.63 -33.10
N ILE A 137 -4.86 -7.96 -33.77
CA ILE A 137 -6.21 -7.67 -33.30
C ILE A 137 -6.95 -8.98 -33.02
N ASN A 138 -7.53 -9.09 -31.81
CA ASN A 138 -8.42 -10.17 -31.44
C ASN A 138 -9.88 -9.68 -31.32
N ARG A 139 -10.79 -10.32 -32.05
CA ARG A 139 -12.25 -10.15 -31.91
C ARG A 139 -12.97 -11.42 -31.47
N GLY A 140 -12.26 -12.55 -31.38
CA GLY A 140 -12.79 -13.87 -30.98
C GLY A 140 -12.25 -14.32 -29.62
N ASN A 141 -12.07 -15.62 -29.46
CA ASN A 141 -11.36 -16.20 -28.32
C ASN A 141 -9.98 -16.69 -28.78
N LEU A 142 -8.93 -16.10 -28.24
CA LEU A 142 -7.56 -16.34 -28.63
C LEU A 142 -6.74 -16.82 -27.44
N THR A 143 -6.08 -17.97 -27.60
CA THR A 143 -4.99 -18.41 -26.73
C THR A 143 -3.66 -18.26 -27.45
N LEU A 144 -2.74 -17.51 -26.84
CA LEU A 144 -1.34 -17.45 -27.24
C LEU A 144 -0.53 -18.29 -26.25
N ASP A 145 0.27 -19.23 -26.75
CA ASP A 145 1.03 -20.18 -25.93
C ASP A 145 2.49 -20.25 -26.42
N GLY A 146 3.45 -19.73 -25.65
CA GLY A 146 4.86 -19.67 -26.07
C GLY A 146 5.14 -18.70 -27.24
N THR A 147 4.19 -17.82 -27.57
CA THR A 147 4.34 -16.85 -28.67
C THR A 147 5.09 -15.59 -28.22
N THR A 148 5.92 -15.04 -29.10
CA THR A 148 6.51 -13.70 -28.93
C THR A 148 5.78 -12.66 -29.78
N VAL A 149 5.42 -11.51 -29.20
CA VAL A 149 4.84 -10.35 -29.91
C VAL A 149 5.74 -9.15 -29.70
N THR A 150 6.36 -8.66 -30.78
CA THR A 150 7.42 -7.65 -30.67
C THR A 150 7.42 -6.59 -31.77
N GLY A 151 7.96 -5.41 -31.47
CA GLY A 151 8.18 -4.34 -32.45
C GLY A 151 6.90 -3.77 -33.06
N GLY A 152 5.74 -4.02 -32.46
CA GLY A 152 4.45 -3.52 -32.92
C GLY A 152 4.27 -2.04 -32.58
N LYS A 153 3.64 -1.30 -33.49
CA LYS A 153 3.31 0.12 -33.29
C LYS A 153 1.85 0.40 -33.59
N ALA A 154 1.13 1.01 -32.67
CA ALA A 154 -0.25 1.47 -32.87
C ALA A 154 -0.58 2.66 -31.96
N MET A 155 -1.74 3.27 -32.10
CA MET A 155 -2.22 4.26 -31.13
C MET A 155 -2.81 3.58 -29.89
N ASN A 156 -3.33 2.36 -30.01
CA ASN A 156 -3.78 1.56 -28.88
C ASN A 156 -3.34 0.10 -29.04
N GLY A 157 -2.74 -0.47 -28.00
CA GLY A 157 -2.25 -1.85 -28.07
C GLY A 157 -1.10 -1.93 -29.05
N GLY A 158 0.06 -1.37 -28.69
CA GLY A 158 1.23 -1.33 -29.57
C GLY A 158 1.56 -2.72 -30.10
N GLY A 159 1.47 -3.75 -29.26
CA GLY A 159 1.54 -5.15 -29.70
C GLY A 159 0.17 -5.71 -30.06
N ILE A 160 -0.74 -5.74 -29.09
CA ILE A 160 -2.00 -6.48 -29.15
C ILE A 160 -3.18 -5.58 -28.79
N TYR A 161 -4.27 -5.69 -29.55
CA TYR A 161 -5.56 -5.12 -29.19
C TYR A 161 -6.61 -6.23 -29.07
N ASN A 162 -7.19 -6.38 -27.88
CA ASN A 162 -8.28 -7.29 -27.58
C ASN A 162 -9.60 -6.52 -27.54
N ASP A 163 -10.49 -6.78 -28.50
CA ASP A 163 -11.70 -5.99 -28.72
C ASP A 163 -12.79 -6.27 -27.69
N ALA A 164 -13.82 -5.43 -27.66
CA ALA A 164 -14.96 -5.63 -26.78
C ALA A 164 -15.67 -6.96 -27.09
N GLY A 165 -15.95 -7.76 -26.05
CA GLY A 165 -16.55 -9.10 -26.20
C GLY A 165 -15.55 -10.22 -26.53
N ALA A 166 -14.31 -9.89 -26.88
CA ALA A 166 -13.27 -10.87 -27.17
C ALA A 166 -12.59 -11.39 -25.88
N SER A 167 -11.99 -12.58 -25.96
CA SER A 167 -11.22 -13.20 -24.88
C SER A 167 -9.79 -13.48 -25.35
N LEU A 168 -8.81 -13.07 -24.57
CA LEU A 168 -7.39 -13.29 -24.82
C LEU A 168 -6.74 -13.96 -23.62
N THR A 169 -6.15 -15.14 -23.83
CA THR A 169 -5.37 -15.87 -22.82
C THR A 169 -3.90 -15.90 -23.23
N LEU A 170 -3.01 -15.50 -22.32
CA LEU A 170 -1.57 -15.52 -22.50
C LEU A 170 -0.93 -16.60 -21.61
N ARG A 171 -0.26 -17.56 -22.24
CA ARG A 171 0.53 -18.61 -21.58
C ARG A 171 1.94 -18.60 -22.14
N ASP A 172 2.93 -18.42 -21.28
CA ASP A 172 4.36 -18.40 -21.64
C ASP A 172 4.68 -17.42 -22.79
N VAL A 173 3.85 -16.37 -22.93
CA VAL A 173 3.95 -15.36 -23.99
C VAL A 173 5.00 -14.31 -23.62
N THR A 174 5.74 -13.82 -24.60
CA THR A 174 6.55 -12.61 -24.46
C THR A 174 5.95 -11.47 -25.28
N VAL A 175 5.47 -10.39 -24.65
CA VAL A 175 5.07 -9.15 -25.32
C VAL A 175 6.10 -8.08 -25.02
N THR A 176 6.92 -7.69 -26.01
CA THR A 176 8.06 -6.80 -25.75
C THR A 176 8.36 -5.79 -26.84
N ALA A 177 8.99 -4.67 -26.47
CA ALA A 177 9.44 -3.62 -27.41
C ALA A 177 8.31 -3.11 -28.33
N ASN A 178 7.07 -3.10 -27.82
CA ASN A 178 5.93 -2.55 -28.54
C ASN A 178 5.65 -1.11 -28.08
N GLU A 179 5.10 -0.31 -28.98
CA GLU A 179 4.96 1.14 -28.79
C GLU A 179 3.52 1.60 -29.08
N ALA A 180 2.89 2.23 -28.10
CA ALA A 180 1.66 2.99 -28.26
C ALA A 180 1.97 4.48 -28.40
N PHE A 181 1.88 5.04 -29.61
CA PHE A 181 2.25 6.43 -29.90
C PHE A 181 1.04 7.37 -30.00
N ALA A 182 1.28 8.68 -29.82
CA ALA A 182 0.29 9.74 -30.03
C ALA A 182 0.75 10.67 -31.16
N PRO A 183 0.01 10.78 -32.28
CA PRO A 183 0.43 11.60 -33.43
C PRO A 183 0.27 13.11 -33.22
N THR A 184 -0.64 13.55 -32.34
CA THR A 184 -0.82 14.96 -31.99
C THR A 184 -0.99 15.11 -30.47
N PRO A 185 -0.06 15.80 -29.78
CA PRO A 185 -0.14 16.00 -28.33
C PRO A 185 -1.29 16.92 -27.85
N ASP A 186 -2.01 17.57 -28.77
CA ASP A 186 -2.95 18.67 -28.53
C ASP A 186 -4.44 18.26 -28.51
N LEU A 187 -4.76 17.01 -28.82
CA LEU A 187 -6.14 16.53 -28.77
C LEU A 187 -6.42 15.97 -27.38
N GLU A 188 -7.30 16.64 -26.63
CA GLU A 188 -7.87 16.23 -25.34
C GLU A 188 -8.68 14.91 -25.40
N ASN A 189 -8.51 14.10 -26.44
CA ASN A 189 -9.22 12.83 -26.58
C ASN A 189 -8.35 11.70 -26.00
N GLU A 190 -8.71 11.28 -24.79
CA GLU A 190 -8.15 10.20 -23.96
C GLU A 190 -8.16 8.78 -24.60
N SER A 191 -8.27 8.70 -25.93
CA SER A 191 -8.50 7.45 -26.67
C SER A 191 -7.29 6.96 -27.48
N THR A 192 -6.10 7.56 -27.32
CA THR A 192 -4.91 7.24 -28.14
C THR A 192 -3.62 7.19 -27.30
N GLY A 193 -2.52 6.66 -27.85
CA GLY A 193 -1.23 6.51 -27.18
C GLY A 193 -1.22 5.65 -25.92
N SER A 194 -2.01 4.57 -25.86
CA SER A 194 -2.18 3.80 -24.62
C SER A 194 -2.08 2.27 -24.79
N GLY A 195 -1.59 1.57 -23.76
CA GLY A 195 -1.39 0.11 -23.80
C GLY A 195 -0.24 -0.25 -24.73
N GLY A 196 1.00 0.05 -24.34
CA GLY A 196 2.18 -0.17 -25.19
C GLY A 196 2.30 -1.62 -25.63
N GLY A 197 2.13 -2.56 -24.71
CA GLY A 197 2.04 -3.99 -25.02
C GLY A 197 0.63 -4.37 -25.48
N VAL A 198 -0.36 -4.19 -24.60
CA VAL A 198 -1.73 -4.66 -24.80
C VAL A 198 -2.75 -3.57 -24.49
N ALA A 199 -3.74 -3.40 -25.36
CA ALA A 199 -4.97 -2.69 -25.05
C ALA A 199 -6.13 -3.69 -25.02
N ASN A 200 -6.80 -3.78 -23.88
CA ASN A 200 -7.87 -4.75 -23.62
C ASN A 200 -9.21 -4.04 -23.39
N ARG A 201 -10.21 -4.33 -24.22
CA ARG A 201 -11.62 -3.96 -24.01
C ARG A 201 -12.51 -5.16 -23.71
N GLY A 202 -12.05 -6.37 -24.01
CA GLY A 202 -12.70 -7.63 -23.68
C GLY A 202 -12.18 -8.22 -22.37
N THR A 203 -11.93 -9.53 -22.35
CA THR A 203 -11.31 -10.22 -21.21
C THR A 203 -9.86 -10.58 -21.55
N LEU A 204 -8.92 -10.15 -20.71
CA LEU A 204 -7.52 -10.56 -20.76
C LEU A 204 -7.20 -11.42 -19.55
N THR A 205 -6.73 -12.64 -19.79
CA THR A 205 -6.20 -13.55 -18.77
C THR A 205 -4.70 -13.75 -19.00
N VAL A 206 -3.89 -13.43 -18.00
CA VAL A 206 -2.44 -13.70 -18.00
C VAL A 206 -2.18 -14.87 -17.06
N GLU A 207 -1.86 -16.04 -17.63
CA GLU A 207 -1.54 -17.25 -16.88
C GLU A 207 -0.04 -17.34 -16.58
N SER A 208 0.80 -17.06 -17.57
CA SER A 208 2.26 -17.00 -17.45
C SER A 208 2.88 -16.16 -18.58
N GLY A 209 4.19 -15.97 -18.56
CA GLY A 209 4.93 -15.15 -19.54
C GLY A 209 5.22 -13.73 -19.07
N THR A 210 5.68 -12.88 -19.99
CA THR A 210 6.21 -11.55 -19.67
C THR A 210 5.76 -10.49 -20.67
N LEU A 211 5.16 -9.42 -20.18
CA LEU A 211 4.89 -8.16 -20.88
C LEU A 211 5.93 -7.14 -20.41
N ARG A 212 7.00 -6.93 -21.20
CA ARG A 212 8.12 -6.08 -20.77
C ARG A 212 8.64 -5.13 -21.81
N ASP A 213 9.27 -4.05 -21.35
CA ASP A 213 9.94 -3.06 -22.20
C ASP A 213 8.98 -2.45 -23.25
N ASN A 214 7.69 -2.39 -22.94
CA ASN A 214 6.70 -1.74 -23.79
C ASN A 214 6.55 -0.28 -23.37
N THR A 215 6.26 0.57 -24.36
CA THR A 215 6.17 2.02 -24.15
C THR A 215 4.81 2.53 -24.58
N ALA A 216 4.18 3.36 -23.75
CA ALA A 216 2.99 4.11 -24.11
C ALA A 216 3.22 5.61 -23.90
N TYR A 217 2.66 6.44 -24.77
CA TYR A 217 2.76 7.87 -24.60
C TYR A 217 1.90 8.37 -23.43
N TYR A 218 0.60 8.10 -23.40
CA TYR A 218 -0.32 8.68 -22.42
C TYR A 218 -0.59 7.80 -21.20
N THR A 219 -0.93 6.52 -21.37
CA THR A 219 -1.29 5.65 -20.25
C THR A 219 -0.99 4.17 -20.51
N GLY A 220 -0.74 3.40 -19.45
CA GLY A 220 -0.61 1.94 -19.54
C GLY A 220 0.58 1.50 -20.38
N GLY A 221 1.82 1.70 -19.89
CA GLY A 221 3.03 1.34 -20.65
C GLY A 221 3.02 -0.13 -21.10
N GLY A 222 2.61 -1.04 -20.22
CA GLY A 222 2.39 -2.44 -20.54
C GLY A 222 0.96 -2.71 -21.02
N ILE A 223 -0.03 -2.45 -20.17
CA ILE A 223 -1.44 -2.79 -20.40
C ILE A 223 -2.34 -1.57 -20.19
N ARG A 224 -3.24 -1.33 -21.14
CA ARG A 224 -4.46 -0.53 -20.92
C ARG A 224 -5.65 -1.47 -20.85
N ASN A 225 -6.40 -1.44 -19.76
CA ASN A 225 -7.59 -2.24 -19.56
C ASN A 225 -8.86 -1.37 -19.43
N THR A 226 -9.84 -1.57 -20.30
CA THR A 226 -11.20 -1.04 -20.13
C THR A 226 -12.23 -2.15 -20.02
N GLY A 227 -11.82 -3.41 -20.20
CA GLY A 227 -12.63 -4.61 -19.95
C GLY A 227 -12.21 -5.29 -18.65
N THR A 228 -12.07 -6.62 -18.66
CA THR A 228 -11.62 -7.39 -17.47
C THR A 228 -10.17 -7.82 -17.61
N LEU A 229 -9.37 -7.59 -16.57
CA LEU A 229 -8.00 -8.12 -16.46
C LEU A 229 -7.88 -9.12 -15.31
N ASN A 230 -7.51 -10.36 -15.63
CA ASN A 230 -7.23 -11.41 -14.68
C ASN A 230 -5.75 -11.82 -14.75
N MET A 231 -4.96 -11.44 -13.76
CA MET A 231 -3.58 -11.91 -13.61
C MET A 231 -3.54 -13.08 -12.64
N ARG A 232 -3.40 -14.28 -13.19
CA ARG A 232 -3.19 -15.53 -12.42
C ARG A 232 -1.71 -15.81 -12.21
N GLY A 233 -0.88 -15.32 -13.13
CA GLY A 233 0.57 -15.36 -13.10
C GLY A 233 1.16 -14.32 -14.06
N GLY A 234 2.35 -14.63 -14.58
CA GLY A 234 3.06 -13.78 -15.54
C GLY A 234 3.62 -12.48 -14.93
N HIS A 235 4.25 -11.69 -15.79
CA HIS A 235 5.06 -10.54 -15.38
C HIS A 235 4.73 -9.32 -16.24
N VAL A 236 4.48 -8.16 -15.65
CA VAL A 236 4.35 -6.86 -16.34
C VAL A 236 5.50 -5.98 -15.87
N ASP A 237 6.61 -6.03 -16.61
CA ASP A 237 7.92 -5.62 -16.09
C ASP A 237 8.61 -4.54 -16.94
N GLY A 238 9.18 -3.52 -16.30
CA GLY A 238 10.03 -2.54 -17.00
C GLY A 238 9.29 -1.72 -18.08
N ASN A 239 7.96 -1.65 -18.03
CA ASN A 239 7.19 -0.89 -18.99
C ASN A 239 7.18 0.60 -18.61
N ARG A 240 7.08 1.45 -19.64
CA ARG A 240 7.19 2.89 -19.46
C ARG A 240 6.02 3.62 -20.07
N CYS A 241 5.54 4.59 -19.31
CA CYS A 241 4.64 5.62 -19.79
C CYS A 241 5.40 6.95 -19.84
N THR A 242 5.31 7.72 -20.94
CA THR A 242 6.30 8.77 -21.25
C THR A 242 5.79 10.20 -21.33
N PHE A 243 4.48 10.46 -21.32
CA PHE A 243 3.96 11.83 -21.40
C PHE A 243 4.49 12.65 -20.23
N ALA A 244 5.14 13.77 -20.53
CA ALA A 244 5.92 14.51 -19.55
C ALA A 244 5.04 15.08 -18.44
N PHE A 245 5.56 15.08 -17.21
CA PHE A 245 4.91 15.77 -16.12
C PHE A 245 4.92 17.29 -16.35
N SER A 246 3.78 17.93 -16.16
CA SER A 246 3.66 19.39 -16.10
C SER A 246 2.88 19.80 -14.84
N ALA A 247 3.30 20.91 -14.24
CA ALA A 247 2.63 21.58 -13.14
C ALA A 247 2.52 23.06 -13.49
N GLN A 248 1.40 23.44 -14.12
CA GLN A 248 1.08 24.83 -14.45
C GLN A 248 -0.21 25.21 -13.73
N ASP A 249 -0.24 26.36 -13.06
CA ASP A 249 -1.42 26.88 -12.36
C ASP A 249 -2.09 25.90 -11.38
N ASN A 250 -1.29 25.09 -10.68
CA ASN A 250 -1.75 23.99 -9.81
C ASN A 250 -2.55 22.88 -10.52
N VAL A 251 -2.51 22.84 -11.85
CA VAL A 251 -3.02 21.74 -12.67
C VAL A 251 -1.86 20.80 -12.97
N PHE A 252 -1.97 19.56 -12.50
CA PHE A 252 -0.99 18.51 -12.76
C PHE A 252 -1.42 17.70 -13.98
N SER A 253 -0.53 17.59 -14.95
CA SER A 253 -0.69 16.68 -16.08
C SER A 253 0.55 15.79 -16.22
N GLY A 254 0.36 14.67 -16.88
CA GLY A 254 1.35 13.64 -17.03
C GLY A 254 0.66 12.30 -17.23
N CYS A 255 1.46 11.25 -17.16
CA CYS A 255 1.08 9.95 -17.66
C CYS A 255 0.85 8.99 -16.48
N SER A 256 -0.10 8.06 -16.63
CA SER A 256 -0.60 7.22 -15.55
C SER A 256 -0.53 5.73 -15.89
N GLY A 257 -0.25 4.89 -14.90
CA GLY A 257 -0.18 3.44 -15.09
C GLY A 257 1.06 3.03 -15.88
N GLY A 258 2.24 3.09 -15.27
CA GLY A 258 3.50 2.75 -15.97
C GLY A 258 3.47 1.31 -16.47
N GLY A 259 3.03 0.37 -15.63
CA GLY A 259 2.76 -1.01 -16.03
C GLY A 259 1.35 -1.14 -16.59
N ILE A 260 0.36 -0.85 -15.77
CA ILE A 260 -1.05 -1.11 -16.05
C ILE A 260 -1.88 0.13 -15.74
N VAL A 261 -2.77 0.51 -16.66
CA VAL A 261 -3.90 1.40 -16.37
C VAL A 261 -5.20 0.64 -16.56
N SER A 262 -6.18 0.86 -15.69
CA SER A 262 -7.46 0.17 -15.76
C SER A 262 -8.65 1.07 -15.43
N THR A 263 -9.66 1.06 -16.30
CA THR A 263 -11.01 1.57 -16.00
C THR A 263 -12.04 0.44 -15.85
N GLY A 264 -11.60 -0.81 -15.99
CA GLY A 264 -12.39 -2.01 -15.70
C GLY A 264 -11.80 -2.81 -14.53
N PRO A 265 -12.47 -3.89 -14.09
CA PRO A 265 -12.03 -4.67 -12.95
C PRO A 265 -10.66 -5.32 -13.19
N VAL A 266 -9.83 -5.30 -12.15
CA VAL A 266 -8.53 -5.99 -12.11
C VAL A 266 -8.51 -6.99 -10.97
N THR A 267 -8.23 -8.26 -11.29
CA THR A 267 -8.01 -9.32 -10.30
C THR A 267 -6.60 -9.86 -10.43
N MET A 268 -5.84 -9.80 -9.35
CA MET A 268 -4.49 -10.36 -9.24
C MET A 268 -4.47 -11.45 -8.16
N THR A 269 -4.38 -12.70 -8.59
CA THR A 269 -4.18 -13.87 -7.71
C THR A 269 -2.72 -14.35 -7.70
N GLY A 270 -1.90 -13.83 -8.62
CA GLY A 270 -0.49 -14.17 -8.81
C GLY A 270 0.18 -13.23 -9.81
N GLY A 271 1.44 -13.54 -10.15
CA GLY A 271 2.24 -12.76 -11.10
C GLY A 271 2.92 -11.53 -10.49
N THR A 272 3.62 -10.76 -11.33
CA THR A 272 4.32 -9.53 -10.93
C THR A 272 3.95 -8.32 -11.77
N VAL A 273 4.00 -7.14 -11.15
CA VAL A 273 4.04 -5.84 -11.82
C VAL A 273 5.28 -5.13 -11.30
N ASN A 274 6.40 -5.22 -12.02
CA ASN A 274 7.71 -4.85 -11.49
C ASN A 274 8.46 -3.77 -12.31
N GLY A 275 9.11 -2.82 -11.64
CA GLY A 275 10.06 -1.91 -12.30
C GLY A 275 9.44 -0.98 -13.35
N ASN A 276 8.13 -0.78 -13.31
CA ASN A 276 7.43 0.07 -14.28
C ASN A 276 7.51 1.54 -13.87
N THR A 277 7.47 2.44 -14.85
CA THR A 277 7.62 3.88 -14.62
C THR A 277 6.49 4.69 -15.24
N SER A 278 5.89 5.59 -14.45
CA SER A 278 4.98 6.65 -14.92
C SER A 278 5.47 8.02 -14.47
N THR A 279 4.94 9.09 -15.06
CA THR A 279 5.37 10.47 -14.76
C THR A 279 4.45 11.18 -13.78
N LEU A 280 3.18 10.75 -13.66
CA LEU A 280 2.20 11.37 -12.78
C LEU A 280 1.80 10.44 -11.63
N VAL A 281 1.11 9.33 -11.92
CA VAL A 281 0.58 8.43 -10.88
C VAL A 281 0.57 6.96 -11.29
N GLY A 282 0.48 6.05 -10.32
CA GLY A 282 0.36 4.60 -10.55
C GLY A 282 1.56 4.07 -11.32
N GLY A 283 2.74 4.06 -10.70
CA GLY A 283 3.97 3.60 -11.36
C GLY A 283 3.81 2.16 -11.86
N GLY A 284 3.28 1.28 -11.01
CA GLY A 284 2.92 -0.09 -11.38
C GLY A 284 1.52 -0.17 -11.99
N LEU A 285 0.51 0.17 -11.19
CA LEU A 285 -0.91 -0.01 -11.52
C LEU A 285 -1.72 1.24 -11.16
N PHE A 286 -2.50 1.75 -12.10
CA PHE A 286 -3.52 2.78 -11.86
C PHE A 286 -4.91 2.24 -12.18
N VAL A 287 -5.83 2.30 -11.21
CA VAL A 287 -7.24 1.90 -11.38
C VAL A 287 -8.14 3.11 -11.16
N PHE A 288 -9.05 3.37 -12.11
CA PHE A 288 -9.98 4.48 -12.08
C PHE A 288 -11.42 4.00 -12.20
N GLN A 289 -12.27 4.36 -11.24
CA GLN A 289 -13.70 4.03 -11.23
C GLN A 289 -14.01 2.53 -11.35
N ALA A 290 -13.12 1.67 -10.86
CA ALA A 290 -13.23 0.21 -10.96
C ALA A 290 -12.65 -0.49 -9.71
N PRO A 291 -13.04 -1.74 -9.44
CA PRO A 291 -12.48 -2.50 -8.34
C PRO A 291 -11.11 -3.10 -8.68
N LEU A 292 -10.23 -3.14 -7.69
CA LEU A 292 -8.97 -3.88 -7.67
C LEU A 292 -9.01 -4.93 -6.56
N THR A 293 -8.84 -6.20 -6.91
CA THR A 293 -8.65 -7.30 -5.96
C THR A 293 -7.22 -7.83 -6.05
N LEU A 294 -6.49 -7.79 -4.94
CA LEU A 294 -5.16 -8.38 -4.77
C LEU A 294 -5.22 -9.46 -3.68
N SER A 295 -5.23 -10.73 -4.11
CA SER A 295 -5.20 -11.90 -3.21
C SER A 295 -3.89 -12.68 -3.28
N GLY A 296 -3.02 -12.35 -4.24
CA GLY A 296 -1.69 -12.91 -4.41
C GLY A 296 -0.85 -12.07 -5.37
N GLY A 297 0.36 -12.53 -5.69
CA GLY A 297 1.28 -11.81 -6.58
C GLY A 297 2.05 -10.67 -5.91
N GLU A 298 2.85 -9.96 -6.70
CA GLU A 298 3.73 -8.89 -6.25
C GLU A 298 3.67 -7.64 -7.15
N ILE A 299 3.59 -6.46 -6.54
CA ILE A 299 3.73 -5.15 -7.21
C ILE A 299 4.96 -4.48 -6.63
N SER A 300 6.06 -4.43 -7.39
CA SER A 300 7.36 -4.04 -6.82
C SER A 300 8.24 -3.15 -7.69
N GLY A 301 9.15 -2.39 -7.05
CA GLY A 301 10.16 -1.61 -7.77
C GLY A 301 9.61 -0.53 -8.70
N ASN A 302 8.31 -0.21 -8.64
CA ASN A 302 7.68 0.72 -9.56
C ASN A 302 7.90 2.16 -9.11
N THR A 303 8.06 3.06 -10.06
CA THR A 303 8.39 4.46 -9.80
C THR A 303 7.40 5.40 -10.47
N THR A 304 6.97 6.43 -9.75
CA THR A 304 6.16 7.50 -10.31
C THR A 304 6.63 8.89 -9.87
N GLY A 305 6.16 9.91 -10.58
CA GLY A 305 6.37 11.30 -10.20
C GLY A 305 5.64 11.63 -8.91
N ARG A 306 4.31 11.61 -8.89
CA ARG A 306 3.51 12.20 -7.80
C ARG A 306 2.96 11.17 -6.82
N GLY A 307 2.24 10.12 -7.24
CA GLY A 307 1.67 9.24 -6.21
C GLY A 307 1.19 7.88 -6.66
N GLY A 308 1.09 6.97 -5.71
CA GLY A 308 0.85 5.55 -5.97
C GLY A 308 2.02 4.95 -6.74
N GLY A 309 3.22 4.92 -6.13
CA GLY A 309 4.41 4.35 -6.75
C GLY A 309 4.13 2.94 -7.25
N GLY A 310 3.54 2.09 -6.40
CA GLY A 310 3.04 0.78 -6.77
C GLY A 310 1.65 0.86 -7.37
N VAL A 311 0.68 1.24 -6.54
CA VAL A 311 -0.76 1.22 -6.87
C VAL A 311 -1.38 2.59 -6.61
N MET A 312 -2.20 3.05 -7.55
CA MET A 312 -3.19 4.09 -7.29
C MET A 312 -4.60 3.58 -7.60
N VAL A 313 -5.53 3.79 -6.68
CA VAL A 313 -6.97 3.60 -6.94
C VAL A 313 -7.67 4.94 -6.75
N ASN A 314 -8.33 5.41 -7.79
CA ASN A 314 -9.10 6.65 -7.79
C ASN A 314 -10.55 6.34 -8.10
N THR A 315 -11.39 6.45 -7.06
CA THR A 315 -12.81 6.10 -7.08
C THR A 315 -12.99 4.59 -7.31
N GLY A 316 -13.53 3.87 -6.33
CA GLY A 316 -13.73 2.41 -6.41
C GLY A 316 -13.36 1.70 -5.12
N THR A 317 -13.05 0.41 -5.24
CA THR A 317 -12.68 -0.45 -4.10
C THR A 317 -11.31 -1.09 -4.32
N LEU A 318 -10.49 -1.12 -3.27
CA LEU A 318 -9.27 -1.91 -3.19
C LEU A 318 -9.44 -2.99 -2.13
N ASP A 319 -9.50 -4.25 -2.56
CA ASP A 319 -9.53 -5.41 -1.67
C ASP A 319 -8.15 -6.09 -1.65
N LEU A 320 -7.43 -5.94 -0.54
CA LEU A 320 -6.12 -6.51 -0.30
C LEU A 320 -6.24 -7.64 0.73
N THR A 321 -6.29 -8.87 0.23
CA THR A 321 -6.45 -10.10 1.04
C THR A 321 -5.17 -10.95 1.07
N GLY A 322 -4.22 -10.67 0.17
CA GLY A 322 -2.93 -11.34 0.08
C GLY A 322 -1.97 -10.59 -0.86
N GLY A 323 -0.87 -11.23 -1.23
CA GLY A 323 0.15 -10.62 -2.09
C GLY A 323 1.07 -9.61 -1.39
N THR A 324 1.92 -8.98 -2.19
CA THR A 324 2.97 -8.06 -1.73
C THR A 324 2.99 -6.78 -2.56
N ILE A 325 3.12 -5.62 -1.91
CA ILE A 325 3.43 -4.33 -2.55
C ILE A 325 4.75 -3.82 -1.97
N SER A 326 5.84 -3.90 -2.73
CA SER A 326 7.19 -3.69 -2.19
C SER A 326 8.10 -2.73 -2.96
N ASN A 327 8.96 -1.98 -2.27
CA ASN A 327 10.02 -1.19 -2.91
C ASN A 327 9.55 -0.21 -4.00
N ASN A 328 8.32 0.28 -3.90
CA ASN A 328 7.77 1.25 -4.85
C ASN A 328 7.99 2.69 -4.36
N LYS A 329 8.08 3.62 -5.31
CA LYS A 329 8.51 5.00 -5.01
C LYS A 329 7.66 6.07 -5.71
N ALA A 330 7.21 7.06 -4.95
CA ALA A 330 6.79 8.37 -5.46
C ALA A 330 7.93 9.38 -5.23
N THR A 331 8.31 10.13 -6.26
CA THR A 331 9.61 10.85 -6.29
C THR A 331 9.52 12.35 -6.12
N ARG A 332 8.37 12.97 -6.39
CA ARG A 332 8.18 14.42 -6.35
C ARG A 332 7.56 14.85 -5.02
N GLU A 333 7.83 16.10 -4.67
CA GLU A 333 7.19 16.79 -3.56
C GLU A 333 5.66 16.86 -3.72
N GLY A 334 4.94 16.86 -2.61
CA GLY A 334 3.50 16.66 -2.49
C GLY A 334 3.05 15.25 -2.84
N GLY A 335 3.99 14.32 -3.04
CA GLY A 335 3.72 12.99 -3.53
C GLY A 335 3.35 11.97 -2.46
N GLY A 336 2.23 11.29 -2.65
CA GLY A 336 1.64 10.38 -1.67
C GLY A 336 1.62 8.91 -2.10
N GLY A 337 1.75 7.99 -1.14
CA GLY A 337 1.51 6.56 -1.36
C GLY A 337 2.62 5.90 -2.13
N GLY A 338 3.77 5.68 -1.49
CA GLY A 338 4.91 5.01 -2.13
C GLY A 338 4.49 3.63 -2.63
N GLY A 339 3.84 2.86 -1.75
CA GLY A 339 3.19 1.61 -2.10
C GLY A 339 1.81 1.84 -2.73
N VAL A 340 0.89 2.42 -1.96
CA VAL A 340 -0.53 2.57 -2.33
C VAL A 340 -1.01 3.99 -2.11
N LEU A 341 -1.65 4.58 -3.11
CA LEU A 341 -2.42 5.82 -2.99
C LEU A 341 -3.90 5.52 -3.24
N VAL A 342 -4.77 5.95 -2.32
CA VAL A 342 -6.23 5.87 -2.49
C VAL A 342 -6.88 7.25 -2.46
N TYR A 343 -7.84 7.46 -3.36
CA TYR A 343 -8.58 8.72 -3.50
C TYR A 343 -10.06 8.46 -3.79
N LYS A 344 -10.96 8.91 -2.92
CA LYS A 344 -12.40 8.63 -2.98
C LYS A 344 -12.70 7.13 -3.03
N THR A 345 -11.95 6.35 -2.25
CA THR A 345 -11.90 4.89 -2.36
C THR A 345 -12.22 4.21 -1.03
N THR A 346 -12.86 3.05 -1.12
CA THR A 346 -12.93 2.10 0.00
C THR A 346 -11.78 1.10 -0.12
N MET A 347 -10.89 1.05 0.88
CA MET A 347 -9.81 0.07 0.94
C MET A 347 -10.10 -0.92 2.08
N ASN A 348 -10.17 -2.21 1.75
CA ASN A 348 -10.28 -3.30 2.71
C ASN A 348 -8.97 -4.08 2.72
N PHE A 349 -8.27 -4.06 3.85
CA PHE A 349 -6.97 -4.71 4.03
C PHE A 349 -7.08 -5.78 5.12
N SER A 350 -7.22 -7.03 4.69
CA SER A 350 -7.38 -8.19 5.58
C SER A 350 -6.19 -9.15 5.54
N GLY A 351 -5.31 -9.04 4.55
CA GLY A 351 -4.11 -9.87 4.44
C GLY A 351 -3.16 -9.35 3.36
N GLY A 352 -1.93 -9.87 3.32
CA GLY A 352 -0.86 -9.36 2.45
C GLY A 352 0.12 -8.43 3.16
N VAL A 353 1.12 -7.94 2.40
CA VAL A 353 2.24 -7.15 2.94
C VAL A 353 2.52 -5.92 2.08
N ILE A 354 2.67 -4.75 2.71
CA ILE A 354 3.13 -3.50 2.08
C ILE A 354 4.47 -3.11 2.70
N ARG A 355 5.58 -3.24 1.97
CA ARG A 355 6.92 -3.07 2.54
C ARG A 355 7.94 -2.27 1.76
N GLY A 356 8.86 -1.58 2.44
CA GLY A 356 10.02 -0.96 1.78
C GLY A 356 9.66 0.15 0.80
N ASN A 357 8.44 0.69 0.84
CA ASN A 357 7.99 1.71 -0.09
C ASN A 357 8.32 3.12 0.42
N SER A 358 8.44 4.08 -0.50
CA SER A 358 8.82 5.45 -0.15
C SER A 358 8.05 6.53 -0.91
N ALA A 359 7.64 7.58 -0.19
CA ALA A 359 6.97 8.77 -0.73
C ALA A 359 7.21 9.96 0.21
N GLU A 360 6.66 11.14 -0.09
CA GLU A 360 6.62 12.23 0.89
C GLU A 360 5.54 11.97 1.95
N ALA A 361 4.36 11.52 1.53
CA ALA A 361 3.25 11.24 2.43
C ALA A 361 2.82 9.77 2.31
N GLY A 362 2.70 9.05 3.41
CA GLY A 362 2.23 7.66 3.37
C GLY A 362 3.19 6.75 2.61
N GLY A 363 4.31 6.37 3.25
CA GLY A 363 5.34 5.56 2.58
C GLY A 363 4.76 4.26 2.07
N GLY A 364 4.02 3.56 2.93
CA GLY A 364 3.23 2.38 2.58
C GLY A 364 1.91 2.76 1.89
N ILE A 365 1.03 3.45 2.62
CA ILE A 365 -0.31 3.84 2.15
C ILE A 365 -0.55 5.33 2.40
N ASP A 366 -1.04 6.04 1.39
CA ASP A 366 -1.63 7.37 1.55
C ASP A 366 -3.12 7.36 1.23
N ALA A 367 -3.92 7.74 2.22
CA ALA A 367 -5.36 7.92 2.13
C ALA A 367 -5.68 9.42 2.16
N TYR A 368 -5.60 10.03 0.98
CA TYR A 368 -5.55 11.49 0.85
C TYR A 368 -6.90 12.19 1.05
N THR A 369 -7.94 11.81 0.28
CA THR A 369 -9.26 12.47 0.31
C THR A 369 -10.41 11.48 0.20
N ASP A 370 -11.41 11.63 1.07
CA ASP A 370 -12.69 10.89 1.02
C ASP A 370 -12.55 9.37 1.02
N ASN A 371 -11.56 8.87 1.75
CA ASN A 371 -11.32 7.43 1.80
C ASN A 371 -11.90 6.78 3.05
N LYS A 372 -12.28 5.52 2.89
CA LYS A 372 -12.59 4.62 4.00
C LYS A 372 -11.59 3.47 3.99
N VAL A 373 -10.65 3.49 4.94
CA VAL A 373 -9.65 2.43 5.08
C VAL A 373 -10.04 1.53 6.24
N THR A 374 -10.20 0.23 5.97
CA THR A 374 -10.46 -0.80 6.98
C THR A 374 -9.33 -1.80 6.97
N MET A 375 -8.57 -1.87 8.07
CA MET A 375 -7.48 -2.82 8.25
C MET A 375 -7.85 -3.81 9.36
N THR A 376 -8.13 -5.05 8.96
CA THR A 376 -8.45 -6.17 9.86
C THR A 376 -7.34 -7.22 9.92
N GLY A 377 -6.34 -7.10 9.06
CA GLY A 377 -5.18 -7.98 9.00
C GLY A 377 -4.06 -7.38 8.14
N GLY A 378 -3.14 -8.24 7.70
CA GLY A 378 -1.99 -7.84 6.89
C GLY A 378 -0.89 -7.11 7.67
N THR A 379 0.17 -6.74 6.96
CA THR A 379 1.32 -6.02 7.51
C THR A 379 1.72 -4.82 6.66
N VAL A 380 2.02 -3.69 7.31
CA VAL A 380 2.71 -2.52 6.71
C VAL A 380 4.05 -2.32 7.41
N GLU A 381 5.16 -2.53 6.70
CA GLU A 381 6.49 -2.57 7.31
C GLU A 381 7.60 -1.86 6.53
N GLU A 382 8.59 -1.30 7.24
CA GLU A 382 9.83 -0.80 6.60
C GLU A 382 9.60 0.29 5.54
N ASN A 383 8.46 0.97 5.58
CA ASN A 383 8.16 2.05 4.65
C ASN A 383 8.68 3.39 5.19
N THR A 384 9.04 4.30 4.28
CA THR A 384 9.66 5.59 4.62
C THR A 384 8.92 6.77 4.01
N ALA A 385 8.58 7.77 4.82
CA ALA A 385 7.96 9.01 4.36
C ALA A 385 8.42 10.24 5.13
N ARG A 386 7.93 11.43 4.75
CA ARG A 386 8.00 12.64 5.58
C ARG A 386 6.98 12.57 6.72
N GLY A 387 5.75 12.21 6.40
CA GLY A 387 4.67 11.96 7.35
C GLY A 387 3.96 10.63 7.08
N GLY A 388 3.66 9.88 8.15
CA GLY A 388 2.98 8.59 8.03
C GLY A 388 3.86 7.56 7.33
N GLY A 389 4.96 7.14 7.97
CA GLY A 389 5.91 6.20 7.36
C GLY A 389 5.21 4.95 6.82
N GLY A 390 4.32 4.37 7.63
CA GLY A 390 3.41 3.30 7.20
C GLY A 390 2.17 3.84 6.50
N LEU A 391 1.31 4.55 7.24
CA LEU A 391 0.03 5.09 6.76
C LEU A 391 -0.09 6.59 7.00
N ASN A 392 -0.65 7.28 6.02
CA ASN A 392 -1.07 8.68 6.15
C ASN A 392 -2.57 8.80 5.84
N VAL A 393 -3.35 9.43 6.72
CA VAL A 393 -4.82 9.53 6.61
C VAL A 393 -5.26 10.99 6.73
N ASN A 394 -5.78 11.54 5.63
CA ASN A 394 -6.07 12.97 5.51
C ASN A 394 -7.45 13.27 4.89
N THR A 395 -7.80 14.55 4.89
CA THR A 395 -8.96 15.16 4.19
C THR A 395 -10.22 14.28 4.16
N ARG A 396 -10.98 14.26 5.26
CA ARG A 396 -12.24 13.49 5.38
C ARG A 396 -12.09 11.98 5.26
N SER A 397 -10.86 11.46 5.28
CA SER A 397 -10.62 10.02 5.29
C SER A 397 -10.69 9.45 6.71
N THR A 398 -11.11 8.19 6.80
CA THR A 398 -11.25 7.43 8.05
C THR A 398 -10.39 6.17 8.03
N LEU A 399 -9.93 5.75 9.22
CA LEU A 399 -9.20 4.51 9.41
C LEU A 399 -9.82 3.69 10.54
N SER A 400 -10.27 2.48 10.22
CA SER A 400 -10.61 1.44 11.20
C SER A 400 -9.50 0.40 11.21
N PHE A 401 -8.67 0.40 12.26
CA PHE A 401 -7.57 -0.54 12.45
C PHE A 401 -7.88 -1.49 13.60
N THR A 402 -8.41 -2.68 13.28
CA THR A 402 -8.88 -3.66 14.27
C THR A 402 -8.08 -4.97 14.28
N GLY A 403 -7.16 -5.12 13.33
CA GLY A 403 -6.23 -6.26 13.25
C GLY A 403 -5.14 -6.02 12.21
N GLY A 404 -4.05 -6.79 12.31
CA GLY A 404 -2.85 -6.61 11.50
C GLY A 404 -1.76 -5.81 12.21
N THR A 405 -0.65 -5.54 11.52
CA THR A 405 0.53 -4.89 12.12
C THR A 405 1.09 -3.78 11.25
N VAL A 406 1.38 -2.63 11.86
CA VAL A 406 2.16 -1.53 11.26
C VAL A 406 3.48 -1.43 12.03
N ARG A 407 4.60 -1.84 11.42
CA ARG A 407 5.88 -1.93 12.14
C ARG A 407 7.13 -1.49 11.40
N ASN A 408 8.13 -1.02 12.13
CA ASN A 408 9.44 -0.63 11.59
C ASN A 408 9.35 0.41 10.45
N ASN A 409 8.28 1.20 10.40
CA ASN A 409 8.15 2.28 9.44
C ASN A 409 8.82 3.54 9.99
N THR A 410 9.32 4.38 9.09
CA THR A 410 10.06 5.59 9.43
C THR A 410 9.43 6.82 8.79
N ALA A 411 9.17 7.85 9.60
CA ALA A 411 8.79 9.18 9.13
C ALA A 411 9.87 10.19 9.53
N SER A 412 10.24 11.13 8.66
CA SER A 412 11.18 12.19 9.02
C SER A 412 10.57 13.26 9.92
N GLU A 413 9.25 13.39 9.98
CA GLU A 413 8.56 14.36 10.84
C GLU A 413 7.54 13.66 11.76
N TYR A 414 6.38 13.25 11.22
CA TYR A 414 5.23 12.84 12.04
C TYR A 414 4.78 11.41 11.77
N GLY A 415 4.36 10.71 12.82
CA GLY A 415 3.68 9.43 12.69
C GLY A 415 4.54 8.39 12.01
N GLY A 416 5.58 7.89 12.71
CA GLY A 416 6.48 6.88 12.13
C GLY A 416 5.71 5.69 11.58
N GLY A 417 4.71 5.22 12.32
CA GLY A 417 3.73 4.25 11.86
C GLY A 417 2.59 4.93 11.10
N ILE A 418 1.78 5.71 11.80
CA ILE A 418 0.53 6.28 11.29
C ILE A 418 0.43 7.77 11.59
N THR A 419 0.04 8.56 10.59
CA THR A 419 -0.40 9.95 10.75
C THR A 419 -1.87 10.09 10.40
N VAL A 420 -2.63 10.78 11.26
CA VAL A 420 -4.01 11.20 10.98
C VAL A 420 -4.15 12.69 11.22
N SER A 421 -4.25 13.49 10.16
CA SER A 421 -4.18 14.95 10.25
C SER A 421 -5.34 15.66 9.55
N ASN A 422 -6.58 15.44 10.02
CA ASN A 422 -7.74 16.19 9.52
C ASN A 422 -8.93 16.22 10.51
N ALA A 423 -9.66 17.34 10.54
CA ALA A 423 -10.73 17.60 11.51
C ALA A 423 -11.97 16.70 11.40
N GLN A 424 -12.20 16.14 10.21
CA GLN A 424 -13.37 15.33 9.87
C GLN A 424 -13.05 13.83 9.88
N GLY A 425 -11.79 13.48 10.13
CA GLY A 425 -11.31 12.11 10.15
C GLY A 425 -11.58 11.45 11.50
N ALA A 426 -11.71 10.14 11.47
CA ALA A 426 -11.80 9.31 12.65
C ALA A 426 -10.82 8.14 12.54
N LEU A 427 -10.14 7.85 13.65
CA LEU A 427 -9.31 6.67 13.82
C LEU A 427 -9.91 5.80 14.92
N THR A 428 -10.26 4.56 14.58
CA THR A 428 -10.59 3.51 15.54
C THR A 428 -9.44 2.51 15.58
N LEU A 429 -8.88 2.29 16.77
CA LEU A 429 -7.87 1.27 17.04
C LEU A 429 -8.45 0.26 18.02
N GLY A 430 -8.36 -1.03 17.70
CA GLY A 430 -8.88 -2.07 18.59
C GLY A 430 -8.50 -3.48 18.16
N GLY A 431 -9.12 -4.47 18.81
CA GLY A 431 -8.86 -5.89 18.56
C GLY A 431 -7.38 -6.23 18.59
N ALA A 432 -6.91 -6.92 17.55
CA ALA A 432 -5.53 -7.40 17.43
C ALA A 432 -4.59 -6.39 16.74
N ALA A 433 -4.98 -5.12 16.60
CA ALA A 433 -4.16 -4.11 15.96
C ALA A 433 -2.84 -3.85 16.71
N ALA A 434 -1.74 -3.75 15.98
CA ALA A 434 -0.40 -3.52 16.55
C ALA A 434 0.41 -2.48 15.77
N LEU A 435 0.88 -1.44 16.47
CA LEU A 435 1.86 -0.46 15.98
C LEU A 435 3.18 -0.69 16.71
N ARG A 436 4.20 -1.19 16.01
CA ARG A 436 5.43 -1.68 16.65
C ARG A 436 6.72 -1.14 16.06
N GLY A 437 7.65 -0.66 16.89
CA GLY A 437 9.01 -0.36 16.40
C GLY A 437 9.09 0.75 15.34
N ASN A 438 8.05 1.59 15.20
CA ASN A 438 8.05 2.66 14.22
C ASN A 438 8.81 3.88 14.74
N LYS A 439 9.38 4.68 13.82
CA LYS A 439 10.26 5.80 14.15
C LYS A 439 9.79 7.10 13.51
N ALA A 440 9.66 8.17 14.29
CA ALA A 440 9.41 9.52 13.81
C ALA A 440 10.58 10.46 14.12
N GLY A 441 10.94 11.32 13.16
CA GLY A 441 11.97 12.33 13.33
C GLY A 441 11.54 13.54 14.15
N ALA A 442 10.24 13.70 14.44
CA ALA A 442 9.72 14.70 15.38
C ALA A 442 8.71 14.11 16.36
N GLN A 443 7.50 13.72 15.93
CA GLN A 443 6.42 13.39 16.86
C GLN A 443 5.62 12.14 16.49
N GLY A 444 5.14 11.41 17.50
CA GLY A 444 4.27 10.26 17.30
C GLY A 444 5.03 9.11 16.64
N GLY A 445 5.99 8.50 17.34
CA GLY A 445 6.79 7.41 16.77
C GLY A 445 5.90 6.30 16.23
N GLY A 446 4.89 5.91 17.00
CA GLY A 446 3.83 5.00 16.54
C GLY A 446 2.73 5.73 15.79
N LEU A 447 2.07 6.67 16.46
CA LEU A 447 0.87 7.34 15.99
C LEU A 447 0.90 8.84 16.28
N TYR A 448 0.64 9.66 15.26
CA TYR A 448 0.39 11.08 15.38
C TYR A 448 -1.05 11.39 14.96
N VAL A 449 -1.81 12.04 15.85
CA VAL A 449 -3.20 12.46 15.58
C VAL A 449 -3.30 13.97 15.77
N SER A 450 -3.68 14.66 14.70
CA SER A 450 -3.89 16.11 14.69
C SER A 450 -5.28 16.45 14.16
N GLY A 451 -6.14 16.95 15.05
CA GLY A 451 -7.49 17.38 14.71
C GLY A 451 -8.48 16.24 14.44
N ALA A 452 -8.08 14.97 14.33
CA ALA A 452 -9.03 13.86 14.21
C ALA A 452 -9.47 13.31 15.57
N ALA A 453 -10.62 12.65 15.63
CA ALA A 453 -11.02 11.88 16.80
C ALA A 453 -10.28 10.52 16.82
N LEU A 454 -9.73 10.14 17.98
CA LEU A 454 -9.13 8.81 18.21
C LEU A 454 -10.00 8.03 19.20
N THR A 455 -10.33 6.80 18.86
CA THR A 455 -10.92 5.83 19.80
C THR A 455 -10.07 4.57 19.83
N MET A 456 -9.51 4.26 20.99
CA MET A 456 -8.75 3.04 21.25
C MET A 456 -9.48 2.18 22.28
N THR A 457 -10.00 1.02 21.85
CA THR A 457 -10.73 0.09 22.73
C THR A 457 -9.89 -1.11 23.16
N ASP A 458 -8.88 -1.45 22.38
CA ASP A 458 -7.90 -2.52 22.61
C ASP A 458 -6.67 -2.27 21.70
N GLY A 459 -5.77 -3.23 21.56
CA GLY A 459 -4.62 -3.18 20.67
C GLY A 459 -3.34 -2.68 21.33
N THR A 460 -2.26 -2.63 20.56
CA THR A 460 -0.92 -2.33 21.09
C THR A 460 -0.20 -1.22 20.31
N ILE A 461 0.37 -0.26 21.03
CA ILE A 461 1.35 0.73 20.52
C ILE A 461 2.64 0.49 21.30
N GLU A 462 3.58 -0.26 20.72
CA GLU A 462 4.73 -0.80 21.46
C GLU A 462 6.10 -0.54 20.80
N GLY A 463 7.09 -0.16 21.60
CA GLY A 463 8.48 -0.05 21.12
C GLY A 463 8.71 1.04 20.07
N ASN A 464 7.81 2.01 19.93
CA ASN A 464 7.93 3.07 18.95
C ASN A 464 8.80 4.21 19.48
N THR A 465 9.46 4.94 18.58
CA THR A 465 10.43 5.98 18.94
C THR A 465 10.14 7.29 18.22
N ALA A 466 10.12 8.40 18.95
CA ALA A 466 10.12 9.74 18.38
C ALA A 466 11.39 10.48 18.81
N VAL A 467 11.86 11.44 18.01
CA VAL A 467 12.94 12.33 18.46
C VAL A 467 12.41 13.33 19.46
N ASP A 468 11.32 14.04 19.18
CA ASP A 468 10.89 15.16 20.02
C ASP A 468 9.79 14.77 20.99
N ASN A 469 8.65 14.27 20.53
CA ASN A 469 7.48 14.07 21.42
C ASN A 469 6.69 12.80 21.12
N GLY A 470 6.14 12.17 22.16
CA GLY A 470 5.15 11.10 21.99
C GLY A 470 5.72 9.88 21.28
N GLY A 471 6.61 9.14 21.94
CA GLY A 471 7.24 7.95 21.34
C GLY A 471 6.20 6.95 20.82
N GLY A 472 5.14 6.72 21.61
CA GLY A 472 4.00 5.93 21.19
C GLY A 472 2.97 6.76 20.44
N LEU A 473 2.41 7.77 21.11
CA LEU A 473 1.27 8.56 20.65
C LEU A 473 1.51 10.06 20.87
N ALA A 474 1.22 10.88 19.86
CA ALA A 474 1.12 12.32 20.00
C ALA A 474 -0.26 12.83 19.57
N LEU A 475 -0.89 13.65 20.42
CA LEU A 475 -2.23 14.20 20.25
C LEU A 475 -2.17 15.72 20.14
N ALA A 476 -2.70 16.25 19.04
CA ALA A 476 -2.81 17.67 18.74
C ALA A 476 -4.20 18.03 18.18
N GLY A 477 -4.54 19.33 18.23
CA GLY A 477 -5.86 19.83 17.85
C GLY A 477 -6.92 19.64 18.95
N SER A 478 -8.17 20.00 18.66
CA SER A 478 -9.24 20.11 19.66
C SER A 478 -10.12 18.87 19.82
N ASN A 479 -10.04 17.91 18.88
CA ASN A 479 -10.90 16.74 18.91
C ASN A 479 -10.41 15.74 19.97
N PRO A 480 -11.31 15.15 20.78
CA PRO A 480 -10.91 14.31 21.89
C PRO A 480 -10.40 12.95 21.42
N ALA A 481 -9.37 12.46 22.10
CA ALA A 481 -8.95 11.06 22.05
C ALA A 481 -9.54 10.30 23.24
N THR A 482 -10.02 9.09 23.00
CA THR A 482 -10.55 8.19 24.03
C THR A 482 -9.77 6.88 24.02
N ILE A 483 -9.25 6.49 25.19
CA ILE A 483 -8.61 5.19 25.41
C ILE A 483 -9.42 4.47 26.50
N SER A 484 -10.11 3.40 26.13
CA SER A 484 -10.87 2.54 27.07
C SER A 484 -10.22 1.18 27.30
N GLY A 485 -9.21 0.81 26.52
CA GLY A 485 -8.44 -0.41 26.66
C GLY A 485 -7.16 -0.42 25.82
N GLY A 486 -6.47 -1.56 25.80
CA GLY A 486 -5.21 -1.75 25.09
C GLY A 486 -3.97 -1.28 25.85
N VAL A 487 -2.82 -1.30 25.17
CA VAL A 487 -1.49 -1.11 25.78
C VAL A 487 -0.63 -0.15 24.96
N ILE A 488 -0.06 0.85 25.64
CA ILE A 488 0.97 1.75 25.10
C ILE A 488 2.26 1.48 25.89
N ALA A 489 3.17 0.69 25.32
CA ALA A 489 4.31 0.12 26.07
C ALA A 489 5.68 0.30 25.44
N GLY A 490 6.73 0.47 26.25
CA GLY A 490 8.11 0.40 25.76
C GLY A 490 8.46 1.46 24.72
N ASN A 491 7.65 2.51 24.57
CA ASN A 491 7.89 3.56 23.60
C ASN A 491 8.89 4.57 24.15
N SER A 492 9.62 5.25 23.27
CA SER A 492 10.72 6.12 23.67
C SER A 492 10.75 7.47 22.95
N VAL A 493 11.20 8.50 23.69
CA VAL A 493 11.62 9.79 23.12
C VAL A 493 13.13 9.96 23.35
N THR A 494 13.88 10.20 22.28
CA THR A 494 15.36 10.22 22.31
C THR A 494 15.98 11.60 22.25
N GLY A 495 15.26 12.60 21.75
CA GLY A 495 15.76 13.96 21.57
C GLY A 495 15.75 14.77 22.86
N SER A 496 16.27 15.99 22.73
CA SER A 496 16.39 16.93 23.84
C SER A 496 15.19 17.87 23.96
N GLU A 497 14.15 17.71 23.15
CA GLU A 497 12.91 18.48 23.24
C GLU A 497 11.84 17.69 24.02
N ASP A 498 10.87 18.40 24.60
CA ASP A 498 9.92 17.93 25.63
C ASP A 498 9.28 16.54 25.36
N GLY A 499 9.25 15.66 26.38
CA GLY A 499 9.10 14.21 26.19
C GLY A 499 7.69 13.62 26.03
N GLY A 500 7.34 12.65 26.88
CA GLY A 500 6.12 11.84 26.74
C GLY A 500 6.43 10.51 26.02
N GLY A 501 7.34 9.72 26.59
CA GLY A 501 7.81 8.46 26.01
C GLY A 501 6.66 7.59 25.49
N GLY A 502 5.59 7.50 26.28
CA GLY A 502 4.32 6.91 25.87
C GLY A 502 3.47 7.88 25.06
N ILE A 503 2.97 8.94 25.71
CA ILE A 503 1.96 9.85 25.13
C ILE A 503 2.32 11.32 25.33
N ARG A 504 2.21 12.10 24.26
CA ARG A 504 2.20 13.57 24.30
C ARG A 504 0.79 14.11 24.05
N ILE A 505 0.32 15.00 24.92
CA ILE A 505 -0.97 15.71 24.78
C ILE A 505 -0.72 17.21 24.63
N HIS A 506 -0.72 17.73 23.41
CA HIS A 506 -0.47 19.14 23.11
C HIS A 506 -1.56 20.07 23.65
N ARG A 507 -1.26 21.38 23.68
CA ARG A 507 -2.21 22.41 24.08
C ARG A 507 -3.48 22.32 23.24
N GLY A 508 -4.64 22.38 23.89
CA GLY A 508 -5.95 22.24 23.25
C GLY A 508 -6.41 20.81 23.01
N ALA A 509 -5.51 19.81 23.05
CA ALA A 509 -5.89 18.41 22.94
C ALA A 509 -6.48 17.87 24.24
N THR A 510 -7.39 16.91 24.11
CA THR A 510 -8.03 16.23 25.24
C THR A 510 -7.84 14.73 25.12
N LEU A 511 -7.40 14.09 26.20
CA LEU A 511 -7.36 12.64 26.35
C LEU A 511 -8.32 12.20 27.46
N ASN A 512 -9.25 11.32 27.11
CA ASN A 512 -10.08 10.60 28.08
C ASN A 512 -9.52 9.19 28.24
N LEU A 513 -8.99 8.88 29.43
CA LEU A 513 -8.42 7.59 29.80
C LEU A 513 -9.38 6.85 30.73
N TYR A 514 -10.18 5.95 30.16
CA TYR A 514 -11.15 5.13 30.88
C TYR A 514 -10.60 3.75 31.25
N GLY A 515 -9.55 3.28 30.57
CA GLY A 515 -8.93 1.98 30.78
C GLY A 515 -7.60 1.82 30.05
N GLY A 516 -7.07 0.59 30.00
CA GLY A 516 -5.79 0.28 29.36
C GLY A 516 -4.56 0.58 30.21
N GLU A 517 -3.38 0.36 29.63
CA GLU A 517 -2.08 0.56 30.29
C GLU A 517 -1.15 1.45 29.47
N VAL A 518 -0.55 2.45 30.12
CA VAL A 518 0.62 3.19 29.62
C VAL A 518 1.82 2.78 30.45
N ARG A 519 2.67 1.90 29.90
CA ARG A 519 3.70 1.23 30.69
C ARG A 519 5.09 1.18 30.10
N ASP A 520 6.09 1.16 30.97
CA ASP A 520 7.48 0.87 30.57
C ASP A 520 8.01 1.82 29.48
N ASN A 521 7.41 3.00 29.33
CA ASN A 521 7.82 3.98 28.34
C ASN A 521 8.94 4.86 28.91
N THR A 522 9.78 5.36 28.02
CA THR A 522 11.01 6.08 28.39
C THR A 522 11.10 7.43 27.70
N ALA A 523 11.58 8.44 28.42
CA ALA A 523 11.93 9.72 27.81
C ALA A 523 13.28 10.18 28.34
N LEU A 524 14.06 10.84 27.48
CA LEU A 524 15.31 11.45 27.91
C LEU A 524 15.03 12.65 28.86
N GLN A 525 14.17 13.57 28.46
CA GLN A 525 13.93 14.84 29.15
C GLN A 525 12.91 14.73 30.30
N THR A 526 11.64 14.44 29.97
CA THR A 526 10.52 14.53 30.91
C THR A 526 9.38 13.60 30.51
N GLY A 527 8.53 13.23 31.46
CA GLY A 527 7.30 12.49 31.18
C GLY A 527 7.56 11.13 30.54
N GLY A 528 8.08 10.16 31.30
CA GLY A 528 8.31 8.81 30.75
C GLY A 528 7.02 8.22 30.18
N GLY A 529 5.92 8.34 30.92
CA GLY A 529 4.59 7.93 30.48
C GLY A 529 3.91 9.01 29.64
N LEU A 530 3.47 10.08 30.31
CA LEU A 530 2.67 11.17 29.72
C LEU A 530 3.36 12.52 29.84
N VAL A 531 3.22 13.34 28.80
CA VAL A 531 3.41 14.80 28.87
C VAL A 531 2.10 15.51 28.55
N ILE A 532 1.66 16.37 29.47
CA ILE A 532 0.37 17.06 29.42
C ILE A 532 0.58 18.57 29.25
N GLY A 533 0.21 19.10 28.09
CA GLY A 533 -0.03 20.53 27.87
C GLY A 533 -1.49 20.86 27.55
N GLY A 534 -2.32 19.85 27.32
CA GLY A 534 -3.77 19.95 27.16
C GLY A 534 -4.53 19.41 28.38
N THR A 535 -5.64 18.72 28.13
CA THR A 535 -6.52 18.17 29.17
C THR A 535 -6.45 16.65 29.22
N VAL A 536 -6.38 16.09 30.42
CA VAL A 536 -6.50 14.64 30.64
C VAL A 536 -7.58 14.34 31.68
N ASN A 537 -8.56 13.52 31.31
CA ASN A 537 -9.58 13.00 32.20
C ASN A 537 -9.33 11.51 32.40
N MET A 538 -8.86 11.11 33.58
CA MET A 538 -8.55 9.72 33.90
C MET A 538 -9.57 9.18 34.91
N THR A 539 -10.40 8.23 34.47
CA THR A 539 -11.37 7.53 35.35
C THR A 539 -10.99 6.06 35.57
N GLY A 540 -9.97 5.57 34.86
CA GLY A 540 -9.48 4.20 34.95
C GLY A 540 -8.13 4.03 34.27
N GLY A 541 -7.69 2.77 34.13
CA GLY A 541 -6.40 2.43 33.53
C GLY A 541 -5.21 2.57 34.48
N ALA A 542 -4.02 2.29 33.96
CA ALA A 542 -2.77 2.34 34.71
C ALA A 542 -1.67 3.07 33.95
N ILE A 543 -0.99 4.02 34.62
CA ILE A 543 0.25 4.64 34.15
C ILE A 543 1.38 4.07 35.01
N ARG A 544 2.15 3.11 34.49
CA ARG A 544 3.07 2.32 35.32
C ARG A 544 4.45 2.01 34.76
N GLY A 545 5.47 1.93 35.61
CA GLY A 545 6.81 1.49 35.18
C GLY A 545 7.50 2.46 34.20
N ASN A 546 6.97 3.66 34.00
CA ASN A 546 7.53 4.60 33.05
C ASN A 546 8.72 5.34 33.67
N ARG A 547 9.68 5.72 32.82
CA ARG A 547 10.97 6.24 33.29
C ARG A 547 11.44 7.47 32.52
N VAL A 548 12.01 8.43 33.24
CA VAL A 548 12.89 9.45 32.66
C VAL A 548 14.35 9.09 32.89
N THR A 549 15.18 9.14 31.86
CA THR A 549 16.58 8.67 31.90
C THR A 549 17.62 9.79 31.95
N GLY A 550 17.28 11.01 31.50
CA GLY A 550 18.19 12.15 31.50
C GLY A 550 18.55 12.62 32.90
N THR A 551 19.79 13.08 33.04
CA THR A 551 20.36 13.52 34.33
C THR A 551 20.96 14.92 34.30
N ALA A 552 20.94 15.59 33.15
CA ALA A 552 21.45 16.94 33.04
C ALA A 552 20.50 17.95 33.72
N GLN A 553 21.03 19.14 34.02
CA GLN A 553 20.24 20.24 34.59
C GLN A 553 19.05 20.57 33.67
N GLY A 554 17.84 20.60 34.24
CA GLY A 554 16.59 20.85 33.49
C GLY A 554 15.91 19.58 32.94
N GLN A 555 16.57 18.42 33.00
CA GLN A 555 15.99 17.11 32.67
C GLN A 555 15.49 16.39 33.94
N GLY A 556 14.82 15.26 33.77
CA GLY A 556 14.63 14.29 34.86
C GLY A 556 13.30 14.38 35.59
N GLY A 557 12.30 15.08 35.04
CA GLY A 557 11.03 15.36 35.72
C GLY A 557 9.85 14.53 35.24
N GLY A 558 9.06 14.00 36.18
CA GLY A 558 7.76 13.37 35.88
C GLY A 558 7.91 11.98 35.29
N GLY A 559 8.25 10.97 36.10
CA GLY A 559 8.48 9.60 35.61
C GLY A 559 7.23 9.03 34.94
N GLY A 560 6.10 9.11 35.64
CA GLY A 560 4.79 8.78 35.09
C GLY A 560 4.25 9.91 34.23
N ILE A 561 4.11 11.09 34.82
CA ILE A 561 3.45 12.24 34.21
C ILE A 561 4.26 13.53 34.44
N ARG A 562 4.45 14.30 33.37
CA ARG A 562 4.90 15.70 33.43
C ARG A 562 3.78 16.61 32.91
N MET A 563 3.41 17.63 33.68
CA MET A 563 2.41 18.63 33.29
C MET A 563 3.07 19.98 33.04
N TYR A 564 2.96 20.51 31.82
CA TYR A 564 3.42 21.86 31.46
C TYR A 564 2.32 22.90 31.68
N THR A 565 2.67 24.18 31.59
CA THR A 565 1.73 25.31 31.73
C THR A 565 0.46 25.10 30.93
N ASN A 566 -0.68 25.54 31.48
CA ASN A 566 -2.05 25.24 31.02
C ASN A 566 -2.49 23.77 31.06
N GLY A 567 -1.60 22.82 31.34
CA GLY A 567 -1.96 21.42 31.46
C GLY A 567 -2.95 21.19 32.60
N VAL A 568 -4.03 20.48 32.32
CA VAL A 568 -5.05 20.11 33.31
C VAL A 568 -5.22 18.61 33.33
N MET A 569 -5.20 18.02 34.52
CA MET A 569 -5.49 16.60 34.69
C MET A 569 -6.39 16.38 35.89
N THR A 570 -7.46 15.61 35.70
CA THR A 570 -8.30 15.08 36.76
C THR A 570 -8.20 13.56 36.77
N ALA A 571 -7.75 13.00 37.89
CA ALA A 571 -7.61 11.56 38.11
C ALA A 571 -8.66 11.08 39.11
N SER A 572 -9.86 10.72 38.61
CA SER A 572 -10.97 10.23 39.43
C SER A 572 -11.00 8.72 39.61
N GLY A 573 -10.13 7.98 38.91
CA GLY A 573 -9.95 6.54 39.08
C GLY A 573 -8.69 6.02 38.38
N GLY A 574 -8.39 4.74 38.57
CA GLY A 574 -7.18 4.10 38.04
C GLY A 574 -5.94 4.28 38.93
N SER A 575 -4.76 4.04 38.36
CA SER A 575 -3.48 4.06 39.11
C SER A 575 -2.32 4.73 38.37
N ILE A 576 -1.47 5.43 39.12
CA ILE A 576 -0.18 5.98 38.68
C ILE A 576 0.89 5.35 39.56
N ARG A 577 1.62 4.35 39.07
CA ARG A 577 2.47 3.53 39.95
C ARG A 577 3.80 3.08 39.39
N ASP A 578 4.76 2.83 40.28
CA ASP A 578 6.06 2.25 39.93
C ASP A 578 6.84 3.07 38.88
N ASN A 579 6.54 4.37 38.73
CA ASN A 579 7.22 5.24 37.79
C ASN A 579 8.46 5.86 38.44
N THR A 580 9.48 6.14 37.62
CA THR A 580 10.79 6.55 38.11
C THR A 580 11.33 7.77 37.36
N ALA A 581 11.81 8.77 38.09
CA ALA A 581 12.47 9.96 37.54
C ALA A 581 13.52 10.51 38.50
N LEU A 582 14.26 11.56 38.14
CA LEU A 582 15.14 12.24 39.09
C LEU A 582 14.33 12.95 40.18
N PHE A 583 13.24 13.60 39.77
CA PHE A 583 12.23 14.25 40.62
C PHE A 583 10.83 14.05 40.05
N GLY A 584 9.82 14.07 40.93
CA GLY A 584 8.44 13.82 40.50
C GLY A 584 8.29 12.41 39.92
N GLY A 585 8.57 11.37 40.72
CA GLY A 585 8.57 9.98 40.26
C GLY A 585 7.24 9.61 39.59
N GLY A 586 6.13 9.88 40.28
CA GLY A 586 4.78 9.68 39.74
C GLY A 586 4.35 10.85 38.85
N VAL A 587 4.15 12.02 39.45
CA VAL A 587 3.63 13.22 38.79
C VAL A 587 4.53 14.42 39.07
N PHE A 588 4.84 15.21 38.05
CA PHE A 588 5.39 16.55 38.20
C PHE A 588 4.42 17.59 37.63
N VAL A 589 3.83 18.37 38.52
CA VAL A 589 2.94 19.51 38.22
C VAL A 589 3.78 20.77 38.07
N GLY A 590 3.90 21.31 36.86
CA GLY A 590 4.70 22.50 36.57
C GLY A 590 4.04 23.82 36.97
N GLY A 591 4.83 24.76 37.47
CA GLY A 591 4.43 26.11 37.81
C GLY A 591 4.15 27.02 36.61
N ALA A 592 3.82 28.28 36.92
CA ALA A 592 3.58 29.31 35.92
C ALA A 592 4.90 29.72 35.25
N PHE A 593 4.87 29.95 33.94
CA PHE A 593 6.07 30.28 33.17
C PHE A 593 5.71 31.12 31.95
N ASN A 594 6.52 32.12 31.61
CA ASN A 594 6.33 32.99 30.44
C ASN A 594 4.90 33.55 30.28
N ASN A 595 4.32 34.07 31.36
CA ASN A 595 2.94 34.59 31.43
C ASN A 595 1.84 33.54 31.18
N GLU A 596 2.19 32.25 31.08
CA GLU A 596 1.22 31.16 31.03
C GLU A 596 0.93 30.65 32.45
N PRO A 597 -0.33 30.32 32.76
CA PRO A 597 -0.72 29.87 34.09
C PRO A 597 -0.11 28.50 34.42
N ALA A 598 0.08 28.29 35.73
CA ALA A 598 0.52 27.01 36.26
C ALA A 598 -0.41 25.85 35.85
N SER A 599 0.16 24.67 35.71
CA SER A 599 -0.60 23.44 35.48
C SER A 599 -1.43 23.06 36.71
N ARG A 600 -2.53 22.32 36.49
CA ARG A 600 -3.49 21.96 37.53
C ARG A 600 -3.74 20.46 37.58
N PHE A 601 -3.36 19.83 38.70
CA PHE A 601 -3.59 18.42 38.97
C PHE A 601 -4.66 18.24 40.06
N THR A 602 -5.68 17.44 39.77
CA THR A 602 -6.72 17.06 40.72
C THR A 602 -6.72 15.55 40.91
N LEU A 603 -6.45 15.09 42.13
CA LEU A 603 -6.63 13.70 42.54
C LEU A 603 -8.01 13.53 43.19
N ALA A 604 -8.90 12.78 42.56
CA ALA A 604 -10.30 12.63 42.96
C ALA A 604 -10.77 11.16 42.90
N GLY A 605 -9.89 10.22 43.25
CA GLY A 605 -10.24 8.80 43.38
C GLY A 605 -9.18 7.81 42.89
N ALA A 606 -8.19 8.26 42.12
CA ALA A 606 -7.07 7.40 41.71
C ALA A 606 -6.08 7.11 42.85
N THR A 607 -5.22 6.10 42.63
CA THR A 607 -4.11 5.77 43.54
C THR A 607 -2.76 6.10 42.92
N ILE A 608 -1.89 6.79 43.68
CA ILE A 608 -0.50 7.08 43.31
C ILE A 608 0.42 6.29 44.24
N SER A 609 1.11 5.27 43.73
CA SER A 609 1.90 4.38 44.60
C SER A 609 3.18 3.81 44.02
N GLY A 610 4.15 3.47 44.87
CA GLY A 610 5.40 2.83 44.44
C GLY A 610 6.30 3.69 43.54
N ASN A 611 5.97 4.96 43.34
CA ASN A 611 6.75 5.83 42.47
C ASN A 611 8.02 6.33 43.17
N ARG A 612 9.07 6.58 42.39
CA ARG A 612 10.41 6.88 42.92
C ARG A 612 11.05 8.11 42.26
N ALA A 613 11.38 9.11 43.09
CA ALA A 613 12.35 10.14 42.75
C ALA A 613 13.75 9.66 43.16
N THR A 614 14.67 9.58 42.18
CA THR A 614 15.95 8.88 42.33
C THR A 614 17.10 9.75 42.82
N ALA A 615 16.96 11.07 42.79
CA ALA A 615 17.98 12.00 43.24
C ALA A 615 17.43 13.17 44.06
N TYR A 616 16.17 13.55 43.86
CA TYR A 616 15.56 14.73 44.46
C TYR A 616 14.16 14.41 45.01
N ASP A 617 13.29 15.41 44.98
CA ASP A 617 12.02 15.46 45.70
C ASP A 617 10.85 14.82 44.94
N GLY A 618 9.75 14.57 45.66
CA GLY A 618 8.45 14.29 45.06
C GLY A 618 8.36 12.87 44.51
N GLY A 619 8.41 11.87 45.38
CA GLY A 619 8.32 10.47 44.96
C GLY A 619 6.99 10.20 44.25
N GLY A 620 5.89 10.54 44.90
CA GLY A 620 4.54 10.51 44.34
C GLY A 620 4.28 11.73 43.45
N ILE A 621 4.27 12.93 44.06
CA ILE A 621 3.98 14.20 43.41
C ILE A 621 5.06 15.23 43.74
N LEU A 622 5.67 15.83 42.71
CA LEU A 622 6.32 17.12 42.81
C LEU A 622 5.35 18.21 42.34
N ASN A 623 5.04 19.16 43.20
CA ASN A 623 4.10 20.24 42.93
C ASN A 623 4.82 21.59 42.88
N ASP A 624 4.91 22.14 41.68
CA ASP A 624 5.35 23.51 41.40
C ASP A 624 4.19 24.38 40.88
N GLY A 625 3.06 23.75 40.54
CA GLY A 625 1.85 24.42 40.08
C GLY A 625 0.72 24.34 41.10
N VAL A 626 -0.44 23.86 40.67
CA VAL A 626 -1.63 23.73 41.52
C VAL A 626 -2.01 22.27 41.66
N THR A 627 -1.95 21.75 42.88
CA THR A 627 -2.36 20.39 43.22
C THR A 627 -3.53 20.40 44.21
N SER A 628 -4.60 19.65 43.87
CA SER A 628 -5.75 19.42 44.74
C SER A 628 -5.95 17.92 44.98
N ILE A 629 -5.91 17.48 46.23
CA ILE A 629 -6.27 16.12 46.64
C ILE A 629 -7.65 16.17 47.29
N GLN A 630 -8.63 15.61 46.60
CA GLN A 630 -10.04 15.58 47.00
C GLN A 630 -10.46 14.19 47.52
N SER A 631 -9.95 13.12 46.89
CA SER A 631 -10.13 11.73 47.30
C SER A 631 -9.06 10.84 46.65
N GLY A 632 -9.01 9.55 46.99
CA GLY A 632 -7.95 8.63 46.55
C GLY A 632 -6.78 8.55 47.53
N GLY A 633 -5.64 8.01 47.07
CA GLY A 633 -4.50 7.72 47.95
C GLY A 633 -3.14 7.95 47.29
N VAL A 634 -2.22 8.56 48.04
CA VAL A 634 -0.80 8.70 47.69
C VAL A 634 0.02 7.92 48.72
N THR A 635 0.52 6.74 48.35
CA THR A 635 1.11 5.81 49.32
C THR A 635 2.28 4.97 48.80
N GLY A 636 3.23 4.63 49.67
CA GLY A 636 4.37 3.79 49.30
C GLY A 636 5.30 4.40 48.27
N ASN A 637 5.28 5.73 48.11
CA ASN A 637 6.17 6.44 47.20
C ASN A 637 7.48 6.84 47.92
N SER A 638 8.56 6.98 47.16
CA SER A 638 9.90 7.26 47.70
C SER A 638 10.61 8.42 47.00
N ALA A 639 11.29 9.26 47.77
CA ALA A 639 12.19 10.31 47.31
C ALA A 639 13.53 10.24 48.07
N VAL A 640 14.59 10.85 47.53
CA VAL A 640 15.90 10.86 48.20
C VAL A 640 15.96 11.95 49.27
N THR A 641 15.37 13.11 48.99
CA THR A 641 15.53 14.33 49.78
C THR A 641 14.29 14.64 50.62
N LYS A 642 13.15 14.93 49.99
CA LYS A 642 11.88 15.24 50.66
C LYS A 642 10.65 15.03 49.78
N GLY A 643 9.48 15.07 50.41
CA GLY A 643 8.19 14.85 49.79
C GLY A 643 8.10 13.46 49.15
N GLY A 644 8.25 12.40 49.95
CA GLY A 644 8.03 11.04 49.48
C GLY A 644 6.66 10.89 48.82
N GLY A 645 5.62 11.41 49.48
CA GLY A 645 4.27 11.53 48.92
C GLY A 645 4.12 12.77 48.05
N VAL A 646 4.16 13.96 48.65
CA VAL A 646 4.02 15.27 47.97
C VAL A 646 5.16 16.20 48.40
N SER A 647 5.87 16.81 47.44
CA SER A 647 6.79 17.92 47.68
C SER A 647 6.25 19.19 47.03
N ASN A 648 6.08 20.26 47.80
CA ASN A 648 5.64 21.57 47.29
C ASN A 648 6.83 22.52 47.15
N THR A 649 6.90 23.26 46.04
CA THR A 649 7.84 24.38 45.87
C THR A 649 7.27 25.66 46.49
N ARG A 650 8.09 26.72 46.57
CA ARG A 650 7.74 28.00 47.20
C ARG A 650 6.47 28.64 46.65
N ASP A 651 6.27 28.56 45.35
CA ASP A 651 5.18 29.25 44.66
C ASP A 651 4.00 28.30 44.32
N ALA A 652 4.08 27.06 44.78
CA ALA A 652 3.07 26.05 44.53
C ALA A 652 1.82 26.25 45.39
N THR A 653 0.66 25.94 44.83
CA THR A 653 -0.60 25.84 45.57
C THR A 653 -0.93 24.38 45.83
N PHE A 654 -1.13 24.03 47.10
CA PHE A 654 -1.55 22.70 47.51
C PHE A 654 -2.80 22.77 48.38
N THR A 655 -3.80 21.95 48.04
CA THR A 655 -5.01 21.81 48.84
C THR A 655 -5.34 20.34 49.00
N GLN A 656 -5.57 19.91 50.24
CA GLN A 656 -6.10 18.59 50.55
C GLN A 656 -7.44 18.75 51.28
N THR A 657 -8.53 18.46 50.59
CA THR A 657 -9.89 18.47 51.17
C THR A 657 -10.39 17.07 51.52
N GLY A 658 -9.71 16.04 51.03
CA GLY A 658 -9.97 14.63 51.36
C GLY A 658 -8.81 13.73 50.90
N GLY A 659 -9.10 12.44 50.71
CA GLY A 659 -8.06 11.46 50.34
C GLY A 659 -7.00 11.23 51.43
N SER A 660 -5.97 10.46 51.10
CA SER A 660 -4.88 10.13 52.04
C SER A 660 -3.49 10.28 51.41
N VAL A 661 -2.53 10.78 52.20
CA VAL A 661 -1.10 10.81 51.84
C VAL A 661 -0.33 10.15 52.99
N THR A 662 -0.04 8.86 52.86
CA THR A 662 0.47 8.04 53.98
C THR A 662 1.46 6.96 53.54
N GLY A 663 2.37 6.58 54.42
CA GLY A 663 3.34 5.51 54.17
C GLY A 663 4.34 5.82 53.07
N ASN A 664 4.69 7.10 52.88
CA ASN A 664 5.70 7.52 51.91
C ASN A 664 7.03 7.85 52.61
N THR A 665 8.15 7.73 51.88
CA THR A 665 9.52 7.93 52.39
C THR A 665 10.23 9.04 51.61
N PRO A 666 10.91 10.00 52.25
CA PRO A 666 11.18 10.10 53.68
C PRO A 666 9.98 10.60 54.50
N ASP A 667 9.04 11.28 53.86
CA ASP A 667 7.89 11.93 54.49
C ASP A 667 6.65 11.89 53.56
N ASN A 668 5.48 12.17 54.14
CA ASN A 668 4.24 12.19 53.38
C ASN A 668 4.07 13.49 52.59
N ILE A 669 4.25 14.63 53.24
CA ILE A 669 4.09 15.96 52.63
C ILE A 669 5.23 16.84 53.11
N SER A 670 5.88 17.55 52.18
CA SER A 670 6.92 18.53 52.46
C SER A 670 6.54 19.89 51.86
N ASN A 671 6.66 20.94 52.68
CA ASN A 671 6.41 22.32 52.30
C ASN A 671 7.72 23.13 52.42
N PRO A 672 7.87 24.20 51.63
CA PRO A 672 9.08 25.02 51.54
C PRO A 672 9.37 25.85 52.80
#